data_AF-A0A940WER4-F1
#
_entry.id   AF-A0A940WER4-F1
#
_cell.length_a   1.000
_cell.length_b   1.000
_cell.length_c   1.000
_cell.angle_alpha   90.00
_cell.angle_beta   90.00
_cell.angle_gamma   90.00
#
_symmetry.space_group_name_H-M   'P 1'
#
loop_
_entity.id
_entity.type
_entity.pdbx_description
1 polymer ?
#
loop_
_entity_poly.entity_id
_entity_poly.type
_entity_poly.pdbx_seq_one_letter_code
_entity_poly.pdbx_strand_id
1 'polypeptide(L)'
;MRVLAVVPARGGSAGVPLKNLEKVGGIPLVARAVDACLRAELIDEVIVSTDHDRIAAVALDAGARVVRRPADISGPTATSESAVLHALSEGVEADPEVVVLVQCTSAFIDPADLDAAVAKVLNGEADSVFSGTETYEFVWTGAGEGVNHDPAVRPRRQDREPHYRETGAFYAMRTAGLREREHRFFGTVAVQPVPGSHAVEIDTPEDLDIVRALAPFVDEPLPIDVDAVVTDFDGVHTDDRAFVDSEGREIVAVSRSDGMGVALLKRSGVKVLVLSTERNPVVAARAAKLGVPVLQGLAAKDGALREWLAVEGLDPERVAYVGNDVNDLSCMALVGWPVAVPDAHPRVRAAARVVLSAPGGAGAVREMSDRVLAARPPLGDAVPLAEAPAPISSFRVQPRPVRIGRSLVGPGQPVYVIGEIGINHNGDVDIARKLIDVAADAGCQAVKFQKRTPEICVPLDQRDQIRQTPWGEMTYMEYKIRTEFGADEYGHIAKYCEERGIDWFASPWDVPSVEFLESMDAVAHKIASASVTDHELLRALAATGKPLILSTGMSTIEEIDRAVEILGTERLVMMHATSTYPLPPEEANLRMIHTLQERYGVPVGYSGHERGLQISLAAVTLGAVTVERHITLDRTMWGSDHAASLEPSGLEHLVRDIRIIETALGDGVKRVYAGEEGPRARLRRTTA
;
A
#
# COMPACT_ATOMS: atom_id res chain seq x y z
N MET A 1 -27.25 -5.60 -40.46
CA MET A 1 -26.53 -4.47 -41.05
C MET A 1 -25.09 -4.69 -40.69
N ARG A 2 -24.18 -4.76 -41.67
CA ARG A 2 -22.75 -5.05 -41.43
C ARG A 2 -21.93 -3.84 -41.82
N VAL A 3 -20.99 -3.45 -40.98
CA VAL A 3 -20.10 -2.30 -41.17
C VAL A 3 -18.66 -2.79 -41.17
N LEU A 4 -17.91 -2.40 -42.19
CA LEU A 4 -16.50 -2.77 -42.35
C LEU A 4 -15.62 -1.52 -42.32
N ALA A 5 -14.63 -1.49 -41.43
CA ALA A 5 -13.55 -0.53 -41.53
C ALA A 5 -12.43 -1.07 -42.41
N VAL A 6 -11.95 -0.26 -43.35
CA VAL A 6 -10.77 -0.54 -44.17
C VAL A 6 -9.72 0.52 -43.89
N VAL A 7 -8.54 0.08 -43.49
CA VAL A 7 -7.38 0.91 -43.17
C VAL A 7 -6.31 0.72 -44.25
N PRO A 8 -6.16 1.65 -45.22
CA PRO A 8 -5.12 1.55 -46.23
C PRO A 8 -3.75 1.96 -45.67
N ALA A 9 -2.81 1.03 -45.59
CA ALA A 9 -1.47 1.29 -45.06
C ALA A 9 -0.37 0.80 -46.02
N ARG A 10 0.10 1.66 -46.94
CA ARG A 10 1.22 1.31 -47.85
C ARG A 10 2.59 1.44 -47.19
N GLY A 11 3.58 0.67 -47.63
CA GLY A 11 4.98 0.80 -47.18
C GLY A 11 5.70 2.02 -47.77
N GLY A 12 5.40 2.35 -49.04
CA GLY A 12 6.04 3.44 -49.80
C GLY A 12 5.49 4.84 -49.50
N SER A 13 5.69 5.35 -48.28
CA SER A 13 5.34 6.73 -47.93
C SER A 13 6.43 7.72 -48.38
N ALA A 14 6.05 8.73 -49.17
CA ALA A 14 6.99 9.66 -49.82
C ALA A 14 7.57 10.74 -48.88
N GLY A 15 6.79 11.21 -47.89
CA GLY A 15 7.24 12.24 -46.94
C GLY A 15 7.96 11.68 -45.72
N VAL A 16 7.37 10.66 -45.07
CA VAL A 16 7.95 9.95 -43.92
C VAL A 16 8.15 8.48 -44.28
N PRO A 17 9.39 7.96 -44.37
CA PRO A 17 9.63 6.55 -44.70
C PRO A 17 8.94 5.61 -43.71
N LEU A 18 8.22 4.59 -44.22
CA LEU A 18 7.47 3.64 -43.39
C LEU A 18 6.55 4.32 -42.34
N LYS A 19 5.98 5.49 -42.68
CA LYS A 19 5.12 6.32 -41.80
C LYS A 19 4.17 5.51 -40.93
N ASN A 20 3.49 4.52 -41.51
CA ASN A 20 2.48 3.70 -40.80
C ASN A 20 3.04 2.87 -39.62
N LEU A 21 4.37 2.70 -39.55
CA LEU A 21 5.07 2.03 -38.44
C LEU A 21 5.66 3.02 -37.42
N GLU A 22 5.67 4.32 -37.72
CA GLU A 22 6.11 5.35 -36.79
C GLU A 22 5.17 5.40 -35.58
N LYS A 23 5.76 5.66 -34.41
CA LYS A 23 5.06 5.63 -33.13
C LYS A 23 4.64 7.04 -32.68
N VAL A 24 3.41 7.13 -32.19
CA VAL A 24 2.84 8.28 -31.47
C VAL A 24 2.28 7.74 -30.16
N GLY A 25 2.65 8.35 -29.02
CA GLY A 25 2.31 7.79 -27.70
C GLY A 25 2.86 6.37 -27.46
N GLY A 26 3.94 5.99 -28.15
CA GLY A 26 4.53 4.63 -28.09
C GLY A 26 3.85 3.58 -28.98
N ILE A 27 2.72 3.90 -29.61
CA ILE A 27 1.92 2.98 -30.44
C ILE A 27 2.12 3.31 -31.93
N PRO A 28 2.38 2.32 -32.82
CA PRO A 28 2.47 2.55 -34.26
C PRO A 28 1.19 3.14 -34.86
N LEU A 29 1.29 4.06 -35.83
CA LEU A 29 0.12 4.70 -36.45
C LEU A 29 -0.92 3.73 -37.00
N VAL A 30 -0.50 2.64 -37.65
CA VAL A 30 -1.44 1.62 -38.15
C VAL A 30 -2.18 0.91 -37.00
N ALA A 31 -1.49 0.64 -35.88
CA ALA A 31 -2.11 0.02 -34.71
C ALA A 31 -3.10 0.97 -34.03
N ARG A 32 -2.81 2.29 -34.01
CA ARG A 32 -3.73 3.31 -33.48
C ARG A 32 -5.02 3.41 -34.28
N ALA A 33 -4.93 3.39 -35.61
CA ALA A 33 -6.11 3.38 -36.48
C ALA A 33 -6.95 2.10 -36.28
N VAL A 34 -6.30 0.95 -36.14
CA VAL A 34 -6.98 -0.33 -35.85
C VAL A 34 -7.68 -0.29 -34.49
N ASP A 35 -7.00 0.16 -33.43
CA ASP A 35 -7.57 0.27 -32.08
C ASP A 35 -8.81 1.18 -32.07
N ALA A 36 -8.73 2.35 -32.73
CA ALA A 36 -9.88 3.25 -32.85
C ALA A 36 -11.09 2.58 -33.53
N CYS A 37 -10.85 1.78 -34.58
CA CYS A 37 -11.91 1.04 -35.26
C CYS A 37 -12.49 -0.09 -34.40
N LEU A 38 -11.65 -0.83 -33.67
CA LEU A 38 -12.09 -1.95 -32.83
C LEU A 38 -12.85 -1.50 -31.58
N ARG A 39 -12.60 -0.27 -31.11
CA ARG A 39 -13.30 0.35 -29.98
C ARG A 39 -14.63 1.00 -30.36
N ALA A 40 -14.91 1.17 -31.65
CA ALA A 40 -16.19 1.73 -32.13
C ALA A 40 -17.28 0.66 -32.05
N GLU A 41 -18.45 1.01 -31.51
CA GLU A 41 -19.53 0.05 -31.23
C GLU A 41 -20.22 -0.46 -32.50
N LEU A 42 -20.24 0.34 -33.56
CA LEU A 42 -20.95 0.03 -34.81
C LEU A 42 -20.06 -0.61 -35.88
N ILE A 43 -18.75 -0.77 -35.65
CA ILE A 43 -17.83 -1.40 -36.60
C ILE A 43 -17.71 -2.89 -36.27
N ASP A 44 -18.17 -3.75 -37.19
CA ASP A 44 -18.15 -5.21 -36.96
C ASP A 44 -16.79 -5.85 -37.26
N GLU A 45 -16.04 -5.26 -38.20
CA GLU A 45 -14.80 -5.85 -38.71
C GLU A 45 -13.82 -4.79 -39.20
N VAL A 46 -12.53 -5.05 -39.02
CA VAL A 46 -11.43 -4.18 -39.44
C VAL A 46 -10.48 -4.93 -40.37
N ILE A 47 -10.27 -4.38 -41.56
CA ILE A 47 -9.30 -4.89 -42.55
C ILE A 47 -8.22 -3.84 -42.80
N VAL A 48 -6.96 -4.23 -42.60
CA VAL A 48 -5.79 -3.46 -43.04
C VAL A 48 -5.37 -3.94 -44.44
N SER A 49 -5.39 -3.02 -45.41
CA SER A 49 -4.91 -3.27 -46.78
C SER A 49 -3.46 -2.79 -46.90
N THR A 50 -2.51 -3.69 -47.09
CA THR A 50 -1.07 -3.34 -47.12
C THR A 50 -0.25 -4.20 -48.08
N ASP A 51 0.78 -3.60 -48.67
CA ASP A 51 1.80 -4.23 -49.51
C ASP A 51 3.06 -4.64 -48.72
N HIS A 52 3.12 -4.32 -47.42
CA HIS A 52 4.35 -4.39 -46.64
C HIS A 52 4.25 -5.36 -45.44
N ASP A 53 5.18 -6.30 -45.34
CA ASP A 53 5.14 -7.40 -44.35
C ASP A 53 5.15 -6.93 -42.90
N ARG A 54 5.96 -5.92 -42.57
CA ARG A 54 5.98 -5.38 -41.20
C ARG A 54 4.69 -4.65 -40.81
N ILE A 55 4.02 -4.02 -41.77
CA ILE A 55 2.74 -3.34 -41.51
C ILE A 55 1.67 -4.40 -41.28
N ALA A 56 1.66 -5.47 -42.10
CA ALA A 56 0.79 -6.62 -41.91
C ALA A 56 0.96 -7.25 -40.53
N ALA A 57 2.20 -7.45 -40.07
CA ALA A 57 2.47 -8.04 -38.75
C ALA A 57 1.90 -7.17 -37.61
N VAL A 58 2.13 -5.85 -37.65
CA VAL A 58 1.60 -4.93 -36.62
C VAL A 58 0.08 -4.86 -36.66
N ALA A 59 -0.52 -4.89 -37.85
CA ALA A 59 -1.98 -4.90 -38.01
C ALA A 59 -2.63 -6.17 -37.41
N LEU A 60 -2.03 -7.34 -37.64
CA LEU A 60 -2.50 -8.61 -37.06
C LEU A 60 -2.38 -8.60 -35.53
N ASP A 61 -1.25 -8.10 -35.01
CA ASP A 61 -1.02 -7.97 -33.56
C ASP A 61 -2.02 -7.01 -32.91
N ALA A 62 -2.41 -5.95 -33.61
CA ALA A 62 -3.44 -5.01 -33.18
C ALA A 62 -4.88 -5.56 -33.33
N GLY A 63 -5.07 -6.78 -33.86
CA GLY A 63 -6.38 -7.44 -33.95
C GLY A 63 -7.15 -7.25 -35.27
N ALA A 64 -6.56 -6.61 -36.28
CA ALA A 64 -7.19 -6.49 -37.59
C ALA A 64 -6.92 -7.71 -38.49
N ARG A 65 -7.82 -7.95 -39.45
CA ARG A 65 -7.52 -8.82 -40.60
C ARG A 65 -6.64 -8.09 -41.60
N VAL A 66 -5.82 -8.83 -42.35
CA VAL A 66 -4.96 -8.24 -43.38
C VAL A 66 -5.34 -8.75 -44.76
N VAL A 67 -5.46 -7.82 -45.71
CA VAL A 67 -5.54 -8.11 -47.14
C VAL A 67 -4.26 -7.61 -47.80
N ARG A 68 -3.58 -8.49 -48.53
CA ARG A 68 -2.36 -8.15 -49.27
C ARG A 68 -2.70 -7.31 -50.47
N ARG A 69 -2.16 -6.08 -50.50
CA ARG A 69 -2.38 -5.13 -51.59
C ARG A 69 -1.45 -5.44 -52.78
N PRO A 70 -2.00 -5.57 -54.00
CA PRO A 70 -1.23 -5.71 -55.24
C PRO A 70 -0.31 -4.51 -55.53
N ALA A 71 0.78 -4.76 -56.25
CA ALA A 71 1.82 -3.75 -56.51
C ALA A 71 1.33 -2.57 -57.39
N ASP A 72 0.42 -2.83 -58.33
CA ASP A 72 -0.15 -1.84 -59.25
C ASP A 72 -1.00 -0.78 -58.54
N ILE A 73 -1.61 -1.12 -57.41
CA ILE A 73 -2.36 -0.18 -56.54
C ILE A 73 -1.60 0.20 -55.24
N SER A 74 -0.28 0.01 -55.23
CA SER A 74 0.58 0.37 -54.08
C SER A 74 1.56 1.52 -54.36
N GLY A 75 1.57 2.02 -55.61
CA GLY A 75 2.44 3.11 -56.03
C GLY A 75 2.05 4.51 -55.49
N PRO A 76 2.87 5.54 -55.75
CA PRO A 76 2.63 6.91 -55.29
C PRO A 76 1.34 7.53 -55.84
N THR A 77 0.89 7.09 -57.02
CA THR A 77 -0.33 7.54 -57.70
C THR A 77 -1.58 6.75 -57.32
N ALA A 78 -1.45 5.70 -56.49
CA ALA A 78 -2.60 4.89 -56.07
C ALA A 78 -3.51 5.69 -55.12
N THR A 79 -4.81 5.61 -55.36
CA THR A 79 -5.83 6.27 -54.53
C THR A 79 -6.19 5.42 -53.31
N SER A 80 -6.69 6.04 -52.24
CA SER A 80 -7.17 5.29 -51.07
C SER A 80 -8.39 4.43 -51.44
N GLU A 81 -9.22 4.90 -52.36
CA GLU A 81 -10.39 4.21 -52.91
C GLU A 81 -10.00 2.90 -53.59
N SER A 82 -8.92 2.89 -54.38
CA SER A 82 -8.46 1.65 -55.03
C SER A 82 -8.11 0.56 -54.01
N ALA A 83 -7.54 0.95 -52.86
CA ALA A 83 -7.22 0.03 -51.78
C ALA A 83 -8.47 -0.47 -51.04
N VAL A 84 -9.48 0.39 -50.86
CA VAL A 84 -10.77 0.02 -50.24
C VAL A 84 -11.57 -0.91 -51.15
N LEU A 85 -11.69 -0.60 -52.44
CA LEU A 85 -12.37 -1.43 -53.43
C LEU A 85 -11.70 -2.80 -53.59
N HIS A 86 -10.37 -2.86 -53.53
CA HIS A 86 -9.63 -4.12 -53.50
C HIS A 86 -9.95 -4.93 -52.22
N ALA A 87 -9.92 -4.29 -51.05
CA ALA A 87 -10.26 -4.96 -49.78
C ALA A 87 -11.71 -5.47 -49.76
N LEU A 88 -12.65 -4.74 -50.35
CA LEU A 88 -14.04 -5.18 -50.51
C LEU A 88 -14.19 -6.33 -51.50
N SER A 89 -13.29 -6.48 -52.47
CA SER A 89 -13.38 -7.53 -53.50
C SER A 89 -12.71 -8.83 -53.06
N GLU A 90 -11.59 -8.75 -52.33
CA GLU A 90 -10.79 -9.92 -51.90
C GLU A 90 -10.92 -10.24 -50.41
N GLY A 91 -11.36 -9.29 -49.59
CA GLY A 91 -11.37 -9.40 -48.13
C GLY A 91 -12.68 -9.88 -47.52
N VAL A 92 -13.79 -9.83 -48.26
CA VAL A 92 -15.12 -10.17 -47.75
C VAL A 92 -15.90 -11.08 -48.71
N GLU A 93 -16.70 -11.99 -48.16
CA GLU A 93 -17.56 -12.88 -48.97
C GLU A 93 -18.84 -12.19 -49.47
N ALA A 94 -19.31 -11.20 -48.73
CA ALA A 94 -20.48 -10.39 -49.06
C ALA A 94 -20.24 -8.93 -48.68
N ASP A 95 -20.79 -8.01 -49.47
CA ASP A 95 -20.61 -6.59 -49.24
C ASP A 95 -21.23 -6.15 -47.90
N PRO A 96 -20.49 -5.39 -47.06
CA PRO A 96 -21.07 -4.70 -45.93
C PRO A 96 -22.01 -3.60 -46.41
N GLU A 97 -22.96 -3.19 -45.57
CA GLU A 97 -23.87 -2.09 -45.90
C GLU A 97 -23.14 -0.74 -45.90
N VAL A 98 -22.24 -0.56 -44.94
CA VAL A 98 -21.38 0.62 -44.80
C VAL A 98 -19.92 0.18 -44.80
N VAL A 99 -19.09 0.92 -45.54
CA VAL A 99 -17.64 0.80 -45.49
C VAL A 99 -17.06 2.10 -44.94
N VAL A 100 -16.15 1.99 -43.98
CA VAL A 100 -15.44 3.12 -43.38
C VAL A 100 -14.00 3.09 -43.87
N LEU A 101 -13.61 4.08 -44.65
CA LEU A 101 -12.20 4.30 -44.98
C LEU A 101 -11.54 5.05 -43.83
N VAL A 102 -10.52 4.49 -43.21
CA VAL A 102 -9.79 5.11 -42.08
C VAL A 102 -8.32 5.27 -42.43
N GLN A 103 -7.76 6.47 -42.27
CA GLN A 103 -6.38 6.76 -42.65
C GLN A 103 -5.44 6.75 -41.44
N CYS A 104 -4.32 6.02 -41.54
CA CYS A 104 -3.26 6.03 -40.52
C CYS A 104 -2.53 7.38 -40.40
N THR A 105 -2.77 8.31 -41.32
CA THR A 105 -2.13 9.64 -41.34
C THR A 105 -2.69 10.59 -40.30
N SER A 106 -3.83 10.25 -39.70
CA SER A 106 -4.39 10.95 -38.53
C SER A 106 -4.12 10.13 -37.27
N ALA A 107 -3.30 10.66 -36.36
CA ALA A 107 -2.89 9.91 -35.15
C ALA A 107 -3.99 9.76 -34.08
N PHE A 108 -5.00 10.63 -34.13
CA PHE A 108 -6.06 10.74 -33.13
C PHE A 108 -7.41 10.56 -33.81
N ILE A 109 -8.04 9.41 -33.58
CA ILE A 109 -9.35 9.06 -34.12
C ILE A 109 -10.20 8.62 -32.94
N ASP A 110 -11.30 9.32 -32.69
CA ASP A 110 -12.24 9.00 -31.62
C ASP A 110 -13.22 7.92 -32.10
N PRO A 111 -13.33 6.77 -31.41
CA PRO A 111 -14.32 5.75 -31.74
C PRO A 111 -15.76 6.27 -31.80
N ALA A 112 -16.14 7.21 -30.93
CA ALA A 112 -17.48 7.78 -30.91
C ALA A 112 -17.78 8.61 -32.18
N ASP A 113 -16.77 9.26 -32.75
CA ASP A 113 -16.90 10.00 -34.01
C ASP A 113 -17.05 9.05 -35.21
N LEU A 114 -16.37 7.89 -35.18
CA LEU A 114 -16.58 6.83 -36.17
C LEU A 114 -18.03 6.32 -36.11
N ASP A 115 -18.52 6.01 -34.91
CA ASP A 115 -19.90 5.55 -34.70
C ASP A 115 -20.93 6.59 -35.16
N ALA A 116 -20.73 7.86 -34.81
CA ALA A 116 -21.62 8.94 -35.24
C ALA A 116 -21.67 9.08 -36.77
N ALA A 117 -20.53 8.92 -37.46
CA ALA A 117 -20.48 8.96 -38.92
C ALA A 117 -21.15 7.73 -39.56
N VAL A 118 -20.93 6.54 -39.01
CA VAL A 118 -21.57 5.30 -39.46
C VAL A 118 -23.09 5.37 -39.27
N ALA A 119 -23.55 5.85 -38.11
CA ALA A 119 -24.97 5.99 -37.79
C ALA A 119 -25.70 6.89 -38.79
N LYS A 120 -25.10 8.02 -39.20
CA LYS A 120 -25.67 8.91 -40.23
C LYS A 120 -25.91 8.19 -41.56
N VAL A 121 -24.99 7.31 -41.97
CA VAL A 121 -25.15 6.53 -43.21
C VAL A 121 -26.23 5.45 -43.05
N LEU A 122 -26.21 4.70 -41.95
CA LEU A 122 -27.19 3.65 -41.65
C LEU A 122 -28.62 4.20 -41.53
N ASN A 123 -28.78 5.37 -40.92
CA ASN A 123 -30.06 6.05 -40.76
C ASN A 123 -30.57 6.70 -42.06
N GLY A 124 -29.75 6.72 -43.12
CA GLY A 124 -30.10 7.34 -44.41
C GLY A 124 -30.05 8.87 -44.39
N GLU A 125 -29.34 9.48 -43.44
CA GLU A 125 -29.13 10.93 -43.39
C GLU A 125 -28.13 11.40 -44.47
N ALA A 126 -27.16 10.55 -44.82
CA ALA A 126 -26.19 10.81 -45.87
C ALA A 126 -25.75 9.50 -46.56
N ASP A 127 -25.23 9.61 -47.78
CA ASP A 127 -24.62 8.50 -48.51
C ASP A 127 -23.10 8.40 -48.25
N SER A 128 -22.48 9.55 -47.92
CA SER A 128 -21.07 9.67 -47.57
C SER A 128 -20.89 10.70 -46.46
N VAL A 129 -20.12 10.35 -45.43
CA VAL A 129 -19.82 11.18 -44.28
C VAL A 129 -18.32 11.22 -44.07
N PHE A 130 -17.72 12.41 -43.96
CA PHE A 130 -16.29 12.58 -43.72
C PHE A 130 -16.00 13.35 -42.44
N SER A 131 -14.82 13.12 -41.85
CA SER A 131 -14.36 13.83 -40.66
C SER A 131 -13.87 15.25 -40.99
N GLY A 132 -14.45 16.27 -40.37
CA GLY A 132 -14.11 17.68 -40.60
C GLY A 132 -13.99 18.49 -39.32
N THR A 133 -12.98 19.35 -39.23
CA THR A 133 -12.86 20.32 -38.12
C THR A 133 -13.49 21.65 -38.53
N GLU A 134 -14.18 22.27 -37.58
CA GLU A 134 -14.70 23.62 -37.74
C GLU A 134 -13.53 24.62 -37.92
N THR A 135 -13.65 25.51 -38.90
CA THR A 135 -12.65 26.55 -39.18
C THR A 135 -13.31 27.88 -39.57
N TYR A 136 -12.63 28.96 -39.19
CA TYR A 136 -12.96 30.33 -39.55
C TYR A 136 -11.82 31.01 -40.30
N GLU A 137 -10.83 30.24 -40.74
CA GLU A 137 -9.68 30.74 -41.47
C GLU A 137 -10.11 31.44 -42.77
N PHE A 138 -9.38 32.48 -43.13
CA PHE A 138 -9.53 33.15 -44.41
C PHE A 138 -8.61 32.46 -45.40
N VAL A 139 -9.19 31.77 -46.38
CA VAL A 139 -8.43 31.09 -47.43
C VAL A 139 -8.23 32.06 -48.58
N TRP A 140 -6.99 32.12 -49.07
CA TRP A 140 -6.59 33.00 -50.16
C TRP A 140 -6.00 32.18 -51.30
N THR A 141 -6.26 32.58 -52.54
CA THR A 141 -5.53 32.06 -53.69
C THR A 141 -4.10 32.61 -53.71
N GLY A 142 -3.20 31.97 -54.45
CA GLY A 142 -1.85 32.51 -54.67
C GLY A 142 -1.82 33.88 -55.38
N ALA A 143 -2.93 34.27 -56.01
CA ALA A 143 -3.13 35.58 -56.63
C ALA A 143 -3.62 36.66 -55.63
N GLY A 144 -3.85 36.31 -54.36
CA GLY A 144 -4.33 37.23 -53.34
C GLY A 144 -5.84 37.47 -53.36
N GLU A 145 -6.62 36.55 -53.94
CA GLU A 145 -8.09 36.60 -53.92
C GLU A 145 -8.64 35.78 -52.76
N GLY A 146 -9.66 36.29 -52.06
CA GLY A 146 -10.34 35.53 -51.01
C GLY A 146 -11.17 34.40 -51.60
N VAL A 147 -10.94 33.17 -51.16
CA VAL A 147 -11.69 31.98 -51.62
C VAL A 147 -13.04 31.88 -50.90
N ASN A 148 -13.05 32.19 -49.61
CA ASN A 148 -14.18 31.96 -48.72
C ASN A 148 -14.66 33.24 -48.00
N HIS A 149 -14.25 34.40 -48.51
CA HIS A 149 -14.59 35.73 -48.00
C HIS A 149 -14.38 36.79 -49.08
N ASP A 150 -15.01 37.94 -48.92
CA ASP A 150 -14.75 39.13 -49.73
C ASP A 150 -13.52 39.88 -49.16
N PRO A 151 -12.43 40.08 -49.91
CA PRO A 151 -11.27 40.85 -49.44
C PRO A 151 -11.60 42.30 -49.05
N ALA A 152 -12.66 42.88 -49.60
CA ALA A 152 -13.08 44.26 -49.32
C ALA A 152 -13.75 44.41 -47.93
N VAL A 153 -14.25 43.32 -47.36
CA VAL A 153 -14.94 43.33 -46.06
C VAL A 153 -14.45 42.16 -45.23
N ARG A 154 -13.78 42.43 -44.11
CA ARG A 154 -13.32 41.38 -43.19
C ARG A 154 -14.38 41.11 -42.11
N PRO A 155 -15.29 40.12 -42.30
CA PRO A 155 -16.31 39.80 -41.30
C PRO A 155 -15.68 39.29 -40.00
N ARG A 156 -16.30 39.64 -38.86
CA ARG A 156 -15.88 39.11 -37.55
C ARG A 156 -16.30 37.64 -37.45
N ARG A 157 -15.57 36.85 -36.66
CA ARG A 157 -15.85 35.42 -36.46
C ARG A 157 -17.31 35.14 -36.06
N GLN A 158 -17.86 35.95 -35.15
CA GLN A 158 -19.22 35.81 -34.62
C GLN A 158 -20.34 36.09 -35.64
N ASP A 159 -20.01 36.67 -36.79
CA ASP A 159 -20.98 37.04 -37.84
C ASP A 159 -20.93 36.05 -39.03
N ARG A 160 -20.23 34.92 -38.89
CA ARG A 160 -20.00 33.95 -39.97
C ARG A 160 -20.53 32.58 -39.60
N GLU A 161 -21.18 31.93 -40.57
CA GLU A 161 -21.39 30.49 -40.53
C GLU A 161 -20.03 29.76 -40.56
N PRO A 162 -19.89 28.67 -39.80
CA PRO A 162 -18.65 27.89 -39.78
C PRO A 162 -18.41 27.21 -41.12
N HIS A 163 -17.15 27.18 -41.54
CA HIS A 163 -16.70 26.27 -42.59
C HIS A 163 -16.06 25.03 -41.97
N TYR A 164 -16.00 23.94 -42.71
CA TYR A 164 -15.36 22.71 -42.26
C TYR A 164 -14.16 22.40 -43.13
N ARG A 165 -13.02 22.16 -42.49
CA ARG A 165 -11.81 21.65 -43.14
C ARG A 165 -11.78 20.14 -42.93
N GLU A 166 -11.69 19.40 -44.03
CA GLU A 166 -11.46 17.96 -44.00
C GLU A 166 -10.19 17.63 -43.19
N THR A 167 -10.26 16.56 -42.40
CA THR A 167 -9.15 16.13 -41.53
C THR A 167 -8.38 14.92 -42.08
N GLY A 168 -8.93 14.25 -43.10
CA GLY A 168 -8.37 13.02 -43.66
C GLY A 168 -8.52 11.78 -42.78
N ALA A 169 -9.07 11.90 -41.56
CA ALA A 169 -9.07 10.79 -40.60
C ALA A 169 -9.96 9.61 -41.02
N PHE A 170 -11.22 9.87 -41.37
CA PHE A 170 -12.14 8.81 -41.80
C PHE A 170 -13.28 9.27 -42.73
N TYR A 171 -13.85 8.29 -43.44
CA TYR A 171 -14.98 8.44 -44.35
C TYR A 171 -15.92 7.24 -44.25
N ALA A 172 -17.13 7.42 -43.74
CA ALA A 172 -18.17 6.41 -43.71
C ALA A 172 -19.04 6.53 -44.98
N MET A 173 -19.22 5.42 -45.72
CA MET A 173 -19.86 5.45 -47.03
C MET A 173 -20.80 4.27 -47.21
N ARG A 174 -21.92 4.48 -47.91
CA ARG A 174 -22.77 3.38 -48.39
C ARG A 174 -21.98 2.55 -49.41
N THR A 175 -21.73 1.28 -49.11
CA THR A 175 -20.82 0.43 -49.92
C THR A 175 -21.24 0.33 -51.38
N ALA A 176 -22.54 0.18 -51.64
CA ALA A 176 -23.08 0.12 -53.00
C ALA A 176 -22.75 1.39 -53.82
N GLY A 177 -22.82 2.57 -53.18
CA GLY A 177 -22.50 3.84 -53.84
C GLY A 177 -21.01 3.98 -54.13
N LEU A 178 -20.14 3.55 -53.21
CA LEU A 178 -18.69 3.52 -53.44
C LEU A 178 -18.33 2.60 -54.61
N ARG A 179 -18.95 1.42 -54.73
CA ARG A 179 -18.72 0.52 -55.86
C ARG A 179 -19.21 1.10 -57.20
N GLU A 180 -20.34 1.79 -57.20
CA GLU A 180 -20.90 2.36 -58.43
C GLU A 180 -20.13 3.61 -58.92
N ARG A 181 -19.61 4.41 -57.99
CA ARG A 181 -18.97 5.70 -58.29
C ARG A 181 -17.45 5.66 -58.26
N GLU A 182 -16.87 4.63 -57.66
CA GLU A 182 -15.44 4.43 -57.45
C GLU A 182 -14.74 5.63 -56.77
N HIS A 183 -15.51 6.41 -55.99
CA HIS A 183 -15.06 7.64 -55.36
C HIS A 183 -15.74 7.83 -54.01
N ARG A 184 -15.06 8.48 -53.04
CA ARG A 184 -15.58 8.60 -51.67
C ARG A 184 -16.71 9.62 -51.48
N PHE A 185 -16.83 10.58 -52.39
CA PHE A 185 -17.88 11.61 -52.35
C PHE A 185 -18.91 11.36 -53.44
N PHE A 186 -20.14 11.07 -53.02
CA PHE A 186 -21.30 10.82 -53.88
C PHE A 186 -22.59 11.01 -53.07
N GLY A 187 -23.72 11.14 -53.78
CA GLY A 187 -25.03 11.27 -53.15
C GLY A 187 -25.12 12.48 -52.22
N THR A 188 -25.78 12.31 -51.08
CA THR A 188 -25.78 13.31 -50.00
C THR A 188 -24.50 13.19 -49.19
N VAL A 189 -23.70 14.26 -49.15
CA VAL A 189 -22.46 14.34 -48.37
C VAL A 189 -22.70 15.11 -47.07
N ALA A 190 -22.30 14.54 -45.94
CA ALA A 190 -22.35 15.22 -44.64
C ALA A 190 -20.98 15.25 -43.96
N VAL A 191 -20.83 16.19 -43.01
CA VAL A 191 -19.63 16.32 -42.17
C VAL A 191 -19.90 15.66 -40.82
N GLN A 192 -18.92 14.91 -40.30
CA GLN A 192 -18.82 14.60 -38.88
C GLN A 192 -17.82 15.58 -38.24
N PRO A 193 -18.29 16.55 -37.42
CA PRO A 193 -17.42 17.47 -36.73
C PRO A 193 -16.49 16.72 -35.78
N VAL A 194 -15.19 16.98 -35.86
CA VAL A 194 -14.18 16.45 -34.94
C VAL A 194 -13.38 17.59 -34.28
N PRO A 195 -12.80 17.39 -33.09
CA PRO A 195 -11.96 18.40 -32.43
C PRO A 195 -10.76 18.81 -33.28
N GLY A 196 -10.37 20.09 -33.21
CA GLY A 196 -9.19 20.60 -33.93
C GLY A 196 -7.87 19.91 -33.53
N SER A 197 -7.79 19.37 -32.31
CA SER A 197 -6.66 18.55 -31.84
C SER A 197 -6.52 17.22 -32.60
N HIS A 198 -7.59 16.73 -33.24
CA HIS A 198 -7.58 15.49 -34.04
C HIS A 198 -7.28 15.77 -35.53
N ALA A 199 -7.23 17.04 -35.94
CA ALA A 199 -7.19 17.46 -37.33
C ALA A 199 -5.79 17.56 -37.96
N VAL A 200 -4.75 17.07 -37.27
CA VAL A 200 -3.37 17.09 -37.78
C VAL A 200 -3.13 15.86 -38.65
N GLU A 201 -2.98 16.07 -39.96
CA GLU A 201 -2.57 15.04 -40.90
C GLU A 201 -1.05 14.98 -40.99
N ILE A 202 -0.49 13.79 -40.83
CA ILE A 202 0.96 13.57 -40.82
C ILE A 202 1.44 13.38 -42.25
N ASP A 203 2.01 14.40 -42.87
CA ASP A 203 2.64 14.28 -44.19
C ASP A 203 4.14 14.48 -44.17
N THR A 204 4.62 15.28 -43.22
CA THR A 204 6.02 15.63 -43.01
C THR A 204 6.55 15.10 -41.67
N PRO A 205 7.88 15.01 -41.48
CA PRO A 205 8.48 14.75 -40.18
C PRO A 205 8.06 15.76 -39.10
N GLU A 206 7.88 17.02 -39.47
CA GLU A 206 7.44 18.08 -38.56
C GLU A 206 6.01 17.82 -38.04
N ASP A 207 5.10 17.37 -38.90
CA ASP A 207 3.75 16.97 -38.47
C ASP A 207 3.80 15.81 -37.48
N LEU A 208 4.71 14.85 -37.70
CA LEU A 208 4.92 13.72 -36.81
C LEU A 208 5.41 14.18 -35.42
N ASP A 209 6.28 15.18 -35.36
CA ASP A 209 6.74 15.76 -34.09
C ASP A 209 5.61 16.52 -33.38
N ILE A 210 4.76 17.24 -34.12
CA ILE A 210 3.58 17.93 -33.57
C ILE A 210 2.62 16.91 -32.94
N VAL A 211 2.25 15.84 -33.65
CA VAL A 211 1.33 14.83 -33.08
C VAL A 211 1.96 14.10 -31.89
N ARG A 212 3.28 13.85 -31.89
CA ARG A 212 3.97 13.28 -30.73
C ARG A 212 3.90 14.19 -29.51
N ALA A 213 4.01 15.51 -29.69
CA ALA A 213 3.87 16.48 -28.63
C ALA A 213 2.42 16.62 -28.14
N LEU A 214 1.43 16.42 -29.02
CA LEU A 214 0.02 16.45 -28.66
C LEU A 214 -0.46 15.17 -27.96
N ALA A 215 0.17 14.02 -28.24
CA ALA A 215 -0.29 12.73 -27.75
C ALA A 215 -0.58 12.66 -26.24
N PRO A 216 0.25 13.22 -25.32
CA PRO A 216 -0.04 13.20 -23.89
C PRO A 216 -1.32 13.98 -23.48
N PHE A 217 -1.79 14.88 -24.34
CA PHE A 217 -2.96 15.72 -24.09
C PHE A 217 -4.21 15.25 -24.83
N VAL A 218 -4.04 14.43 -25.87
CA VAL A 218 -5.13 13.96 -26.75
C VAL A 218 -5.43 12.48 -26.53
N ASP A 219 -4.41 11.66 -26.28
CA ASP A 219 -4.61 10.26 -25.98
C ASP A 219 -5.26 10.14 -24.60
N GLU A 220 -6.38 9.43 -24.53
CA GLU A 220 -6.77 8.83 -23.26
C GLU A 220 -5.71 7.77 -22.92
N PRO A 221 -4.96 7.95 -21.82
CA PRO A 221 -3.97 6.97 -21.44
C PRO A 221 -4.69 5.63 -21.17
N LEU A 222 -4.21 4.54 -21.79
CA LEU A 222 -4.84 3.23 -21.64
C LEU A 222 -5.11 2.93 -20.15
N PRO A 223 -6.36 2.61 -19.78
CA PRO A 223 -6.71 2.31 -18.40
C PRO A 223 -5.87 1.15 -17.84
N ILE A 224 -5.53 1.22 -16.56
CA ILE A 224 -4.80 0.17 -15.85
C ILE A 224 -5.76 -0.46 -14.84
N ASP A 225 -6.38 -1.60 -15.18
CA ASP A 225 -7.27 -2.33 -14.26
C ASP A 225 -6.44 -3.14 -13.25
N VAL A 226 -6.22 -2.55 -12.08
CA VAL A 226 -5.52 -3.16 -10.95
C VAL A 226 -6.25 -2.90 -9.64
N ASP A 227 -6.03 -3.79 -8.67
CA ASP A 227 -6.56 -3.68 -7.31
C ASP A 227 -5.56 -3.02 -6.35
N ALA A 228 -4.29 -2.96 -6.73
CA ALA A 228 -3.26 -2.30 -5.96
C ALA A 228 -2.18 -1.61 -6.80
N VAL A 229 -1.62 -0.54 -6.24
CA VAL A 229 -0.47 0.20 -6.78
C VAL A 229 0.64 0.20 -5.73
N VAL A 230 1.77 -0.40 -6.09
CA VAL A 230 3.01 -0.39 -5.31
C VAL A 230 3.99 0.54 -6.01
N THR A 231 4.67 1.39 -5.25
CA THR A 231 5.66 2.33 -5.80
C THR A 231 6.97 2.20 -5.07
N ASP A 232 8.09 2.25 -5.80
CA ASP A 232 9.33 2.74 -5.19
C ASP A 232 9.15 4.18 -4.70
N PHE A 233 10.03 4.65 -3.83
CA PHE A 233 10.02 6.05 -3.42
C PHE A 233 10.95 6.91 -4.26
N ASP A 234 12.22 6.54 -4.31
CA ASP A 234 13.28 7.32 -4.96
C ASP A 234 13.12 7.24 -6.48
N GLY A 235 13.22 8.39 -7.17
CA GLY A 235 12.97 8.49 -8.61
C GLY A 235 11.54 8.16 -9.08
N VAL A 236 10.60 7.94 -8.16
CA VAL A 236 9.17 7.78 -8.46
C VAL A 236 8.35 8.88 -7.77
N HIS A 237 8.40 8.97 -6.43
CA HIS A 237 7.81 10.10 -5.68
C HIS A 237 8.73 11.32 -5.66
N THR A 238 10.03 11.12 -5.89
CA THR A 238 11.07 12.16 -5.98
C THR A 238 11.64 12.25 -7.39
N ASP A 239 12.32 13.35 -7.71
CA ASP A 239 13.06 13.56 -8.96
C ASP A 239 14.47 12.91 -8.93
N ASP A 240 14.64 11.89 -8.09
CA ASP A 240 15.90 11.16 -7.86
C ASP A 240 17.05 12.05 -7.34
N ARG A 241 16.70 13.18 -6.71
CA ARG A 241 17.66 14.10 -6.09
C ARG A 241 17.42 14.25 -4.59
N ALA A 242 18.53 14.24 -3.85
CA ALA A 242 18.58 14.50 -2.43
C ALA A 242 19.53 15.67 -2.13
N PHE A 243 19.08 16.62 -1.32
CA PHE A 243 19.89 17.70 -0.79
C PHE A 243 20.38 17.30 0.60
N VAL A 244 21.71 17.18 0.77
CA VAL A 244 22.32 16.78 2.04
C VAL A 244 23.04 17.97 2.65
N ASP A 245 22.71 18.33 3.89
CA ASP A 245 23.39 19.40 4.62
C ASP A 245 24.73 18.94 5.24
N SER A 246 25.49 19.86 5.83
CA SER A 246 26.79 19.55 6.45
C SER A 246 26.70 18.63 7.67
N GLU A 247 25.50 18.41 8.21
CA GLU A 247 25.24 17.50 9.32
C GLU A 247 24.72 16.13 8.82
N GLY A 248 24.64 15.93 7.51
CA GLY A 248 24.15 14.70 6.89
C GLY A 248 22.63 14.58 6.86
N ARG A 249 21.88 15.67 7.11
CA ARG A 249 20.42 15.64 6.98
C ARG A 249 20.01 15.74 5.52
N GLU A 250 19.09 14.88 5.13
CA GLU A 250 18.59 14.80 3.77
C GLU A 250 17.25 15.51 3.60
N ILE A 251 17.10 16.23 2.49
CA ILE A 251 15.86 16.86 2.04
C ILE A 251 15.60 16.44 0.60
N VAL A 252 14.38 15.98 0.31
CA VAL A 252 13.95 15.63 -1.06
C VAL A 252 12.74 16.46 -1.48
N ALA A 253 12.55 16.62 -2.78
CA ALA A 253 11.35 17.24 -3.35
C ALA A 253 10.34 16.16 -3.76
N VAL A 254 9.05 16.40 -3.50
CA VAL A 254 7.96 15.50 -3.90
C VAL A 254 6.80 16.29 -4.51
N SER A 255 6.10 15.69 -5.47
CA SER A 255 4.93 16.31 -6.10
C SER A 255 3.73 16.39 -5.14
N ARG A 256 3.02 17.52 -5.15
CA ARG A 256 1.71 17.63 -4.47
C ARG A 256 0.59 16.93 -5.26
N SER A 257 0.69 16.94 -6.59
CA SER A 257 -0.28 16.29 -7.48
C SER A 257 -0.31 14.78 -7.26
N ASP A 258 0.85 14.16 -7.03
CA ASP A 258 0.97 12.75 -6.67
C ASP A 258 0.18 12.42 -5.41
N GLY A 259 0.20 13.32 -4.42
CA GLY A 259 -0.56 13.14 -3.19
C GLY A 259 -2.08 13.15 -3.41
N MET A 260 -2.57 13.95 -4.35
CA MET A 260 -3.99 13.93 -4.74
C MET A 260 -4.35 12.63 -5.50
N GLY A 261 -3.45 12.15 -6.36
CA GLY A 261 -3.62 10.87 -7.06
C GLY A 261 -3.77 9.70 -6.08
N VAL A 262 -2.84 9.59 -5.13
CA VAL A 262 -2.88 8.57 -4.06
C VAL A 262 -4.18 8.66 -3.24
N ALA A 263 -4.64 9.87 -2.92
CA ALA A 263 -5.91 10.06 -2.20
C ALA A 263 -7.13 9.59 -3.02
N LEU A 264 -7.14 9.82 -4.33
CA LEU A 264 -8.19 9.33 -5.24
C LEU A 264 -8.17 7.80 -5.36
N LEU A 265 -7.00 7.19 -5.53
CA LEU A 265 -6.84 5.72 -5.57
C LEU A 265 -7.46 5.07 -4.33
N LYS A 266 -7.09 5.55 -3.15
CA LYS A 266 -7.63 5.05 -1.89
C LYS A 266 -9.15 5.19 -1.79
N ARG A 267 -9.71 6.31 -2.26
CA ARG A 267 -11.18 6.50 -2.31
C ARG A 267 -11.88 5.50 -3.22
N SER A 268 -11.22 5.06 -4.28
CA SER A 268 -11.73 4.03 -5.19
C SER A 268 -11.55 2.60 -4.68
N GLY A 269 -10.99 2.40 -3.49
CA GLY A 269 -10.73 1.09 -2.90
C GLY A 269 -9.44 0.41 -3.39
N VAL A 270 -8.60 1.10 -4.16
CA VAL A 270 -7.28 0.60 -4.58
C VAL A 270 -6.32 0.64 -3.39
N LYS A 271 -5.64 -0.47 -3.13
CA LYS A 271 -4.60 -0.54 -2.09
C LYS A 271 -3.32 0.14 -2.60
N VAL A 272 -2.63 0.88 -1.75
CA VAL A 272 -1.39 1.58 -2.12
C VAL A 272 -0.28 1.23 -1.14
N LEU A 273 0.92 0.92 -1.62
CA LEU A 273 2.10 0.62 -0.81
C LEU A 273 3.32 1.37 -1.35
N VAL A 274 4.13 1.92 -0.45
CA VAL A 274 5.47 2.42 -0.78
C VAL A 274 6.52 1.41 -0.32
N LEU A 275 7.44 1.04 -1.20
CA LEU A 275 8.61 0.22 -0.87
C LEU A 275 9.87 1.07 -1.01
N SER A 276 10.82 0.90 -0.09
CA SER A 276 12.16 1.49 -0.21
C SER A 276 13.19 0.52 0.35
N THR A 277 14.35 0.45 -0.31
CA THR A 277 15.49 -0.35 0.18
C THR A 277 16.15 0.28 1.40
N GLU A 278 16.20 1.61 1.46
CA GLU A 278 16.87 2.34 2.53
C GLU A 278 15.91 2.73 3.65
N ARG A 279 16.43 2.93 4.87
CA ARG A 279 15.66 3.55 5.95
C ARG A 279 15.88 5.05 5.89
N ASN A 280 14.86 5.79 5.47
CA ASN A 280 14.94 7.23 5.33
C ASN A 280 13.71 7.91 6.00
N PRO A 281 13.92 8.77 7.01
CA PRO A 281 12.85 9.47 7.72
C PRO A 281 11.92 10.26 6.80
N VAL A 282 12.42 10.77 5.68
CA VAL A 282 11.64 11.56 4.72
C VAL A 282 10.59 10.71 4.02
N VAL A 283 10.96 9.48 3.64
CA VAL A 283 10.06 8.49 3.06
C VAL A 283 8.93 8.16 4.04
N ALA A 284 9.27 7.93 5.32
CA ALA A 284 8.29 7.62 6.36
C ALA A 284 7.33 8.79 6.60
N ALA A 285 7.86 10.01 6.70
CA ALA A 285 7.05 11.22 6.87
C ALA A 285 6.11 11.46 5.68
N ARG A 286 6.58 11.19 4.45
CA ARG A 286 5.76 11.31 3.25
C ARG A 286 4.65 10.25 3.21
N ALA A 287 4.98 8.98 3.46
CA ALA A 287 3.99 7.91 3.52
C ALA A 287 2.91 8.17 4.58
N ALA A 288 3.30 8.64 5.77
CA ALA A 288 2.38 9.06 6.83
C ALA A 288 1.45 10.19 6.36
N LYS A 289 1.98 11.21 5.68
CA LYS A 289 1.18 12.31 5.12
C LYS A 289 0.16 11.85 4.07
N LEU A 290 0.51 10.84 3.28
CA LEU A 290 -0.39 10.23 2.28
C LEU A 290 -1.37 9.22 2.90
N GLY A 291 -1.11 8.81 4.14
CA GLY A 291 -1.83 7.74 4.82
C GLY A 291 -1.66 6.39 4.12
N VAL A 292 -0.49 6.12 3.55
CA VAL A 292 -0.17 4.84 2.89
C VAL A 292 0.84 4.05 3.72
N PRO A 293 0.74 2.71 3.78
CA PRO A 293 1.78 1.88 4.36
C PRO A 293 3.10 2.05 3.62
N VAL A 294 4.19 1.90 4.35
CA VAL A 294 5.55 1.92 3.80
C VAL A 294 6.39 0.83 4.44
N LEU A 295 7.14 0.08 3.62
CA LEU A 295 8.14 -0.89 4.09
C LEU A 295 9.53 -0.40 3.65
N GLN A 296 10.45 -0.30 4.61
CA GLN A 296 11.77 0.33 4.44
C GLN A 296 12.88 -0.52 5.04
N GLY A 297 14.14 -0.27 4.64
CA GLY A 297 15.29 -1.00 5.16
C GLY A 297 15.30 -2.46 4.75
N LEU A 298 14.81 -2.74 3.53
CA LEU A 298 14.59 -4.08 3.03
C LEU A 298 15.87 -4.59 2.37
N ALA A 299 16.33 -5.77 2.78
CA ALA A 299 17.42 -6.46 2.09
C ALA A 299 17.02 -6.87 0.67
N ALA A 300 15.73 -7.17 0.45
CA ALA A 300 15.17 -7.52 -0.84
C ALA A 300 13.70 -7.06 -0.92
N LYS A 301 13.40 -6.11 -1.82
CA LYS A 301 12.04 -5.53 -1.99
C LYS A 301 11.01 -6.60 -2.40
N ASP A 302 11.42 -7.58 -3.20
CA ASP A 302 10.52 -8.61 -3.75
C ASP A 302 10.01 -9.59 -2.68
N GLY A 303 10.81 -9.88 -1.65
CA GLY A 303 10.36 -10.65 -0.48
C GLY A 303 9.23 -9.95 0.26
N ALA A 304 9.42 -8.66 0.57
CA ALA A 304 8.41 -7.83 1.24
C ALA A 304 7.13 -7.67 0.41
N LEU A 305 7.28 -7.53 -0.92
CA LEU A 305 6.14 -7.48 -1.83
C LEU A 305 5.33 -8.77 -1.78
N ARG A 306 5.96 -9.96 -1.87
CA ARG A 306 5.24 -11.25 -1.78
C ARG A 306 4.47 -11.40 -0.47
N GLU A 307 5.09 -11.03 0.64
CA GLU A 307 4.45 -11.10 1.96
C GLU A 307 3.24 -10.17 2.04
N TRP A 308 3.40 -8.92 1.59
CA TRP A 308 2.30 -7.96 1.57
C TRP A 308 1.13 -8.42 0.68
N LEU A 309 1.42 -8.94 -0.52
CA LEU A 309 0.40 -9.51 -1.40
C LEU A 309 -0.37 -10.65 -0.75
N ALA A 310 0.34 -11.54 -0.04
CA ALA A 310 -0.27 -12.66 0.68
C ALA A 310 -1.15 -12.20 1.84
N VAL A 311 -0.71 -11.20 2.62
CA VAL A 311 -1.47 -10.63 3.74
C VAL A 311 -2.74 -9.92 3.25
N GLU A 312 -2.64 -9.18 2.15
CA GLU A 312 -3.74 -8.40 1.60
C GLU A 312 -4.70 -9.23 0.72
N GLY A 313 -4.36 -10.49 0.43
CA GLY A 313 -5.14 -11.38 -0.43
C GLY A 313 -5.21 -10.91 -1.88
N LEU A 314 -4.15 -10.30 -2.39
CA LEU A 314 -4.12 -9.70 -3.74
C LEU A 314 -3.59 -10.69 -4.78
N ASP A 315 -4.23 -10.72 -5.95
CA ASP A 315 -3.73 -11.43 -7.13
C ASP A 315 -2.58 -10.60 -7.76
N PRO A 316 -1.34 -11.12 -7.85
CA PRO A 316 -0.22 -10.40 -8.43
C PRO A 316 -0.47 -9.91 -9.87
N GLU A 317 -1.30 -10.61 -10.66
CA GLU A 317 -1.66 -10.19 -12.03
C GLU A 317 -2.48 -8.89 -12.05
N ARG A 318 -3.19 -8.59 -10.96
CA ARG A 318 -3.99 -7.36 -10.77
C ARG A 318 -3.26 -6.31 -9.92
N VAL A 319 -1.93 -6.32 -9.92
CA VAL A 319 -1.11 -5.36 -9.18
C VAL A 319 -0.19 -4.61 -10.13
N ALA A 320 -0.06 -3.29 -9.90
CA ALA A 320 0.94 -2.47 -10.54
C ALA A 320 2.13 -2.19 -9.62
N TYR A 321 3.34 -2.27 -10.17
CA TYR A 321 4.55 -1.82 -9.51
C TYR A 321 5.21 -0.71 -10.32
N VAL A 322 5.41 0.47 -9.74
CA VAL A 322 6.10 1.60 -10.37
C VAL A 322 7.53 1.67 -9.83
N GLY A 323 8.51 1.50 -10.72
CA GLY A 323 9.94 1.57 -10.38
C GLY A 323 10.75 2.46 -11.31
N ASN A 324 11.95 2.81 -10.88
CA ASN A 324 12.90 3.63 -11.65
C ASN A 324 14.27 2.95 -11.84
N ASP A 325 14.72 2.07 -10.93
CA ASP A 325 16.10 1.54 -10.96
C ASP A 325 16.18 0.00 -10.86
N VAL A 326 17.37 -0.56 -11.08
CA VAL A 326 17.61 -2.00 -11.25
C VAL A 326 17.21 -2.84 -10.04
N ASN A 327 17.14 -2.24 -8.85
CA ASN A 327 16.64 -2.87 -7.62
C ASN A 327 15.13 -3.16 -7.67
N ASP A 328 14.38 -2.56 -8.60
CA ASP A 328 12.95 -2.78 -8.79
C ASP A 328 12.63 -3.97 -9.71
N LEU A 329 13.60 -4.42 -10.52
CA LEU A 329 13.37 -5.46 -11.54
C LEU A 329 12.78 -6.76 -10.97
N SER A 330 13.20 -7.15 -9.77
CA SER A 330 12.68 -8.35 -9.10
C SER A 330 11.22 -8.18 -8.67
N CYS A 331 10.80 -6.98 -8.27
CA CYS A 331 9.40 -6.69 -7.96
C CYS A 331 8.54 -6.57 -9.21
N MET A 332 9.06 -5.93 -10.25
CA MET A 332 8.38 -5.82 -11.55
C MET A 332 8.12 -7.18 -12.17
N ALA A 333 9.03 -8.15 -11.99
CA ALA A 333 8.84 -9.52 -12.46
C ALA A 333 7.75 -10.31 -11.70
N LEU A 334 7.26 -9.81 -10.55
CA LEU A 334 6.24 -10.48 -9.74
C LEU A 334 4.81 -10.06 -10.05
N VAL A 335 4.61 -8.95 -10.76
CA VAL A 335 3.29 -8.31 -10.91
C VAL A 335 2.84 -8.30 -12.38
N GLY A 336 1.52 -8.29 -12.62
CA GLY A 336 0.96 -8.25 -13.99
C GLY A 336 1.09 -6.89 -14.68
N TRP A 337 1.38 -5.83 -13.92
CA TRP A 337 1.57 -4.47 -14.43
C TRP A 337 2.91 -3.88 -13.95
N PRO A 338 4.04 -4.30 -14.53
CA PRO A 338 5.31 -3.62 -14.31
C PRO A 338 5.30 -2.26 -15.02
N VAL A 339 5.47 -1.19 -14.26
CA VAL A 339 5.41 0.20 -14.74
C VAL A 339 6.74 0.91 -14.45
N ALA A 340 7.21 1.72 -15.40
CA ALA A 340 8.42 2.51 -15.24
C ALA A 340 8.17 4.01 -15.49
N VAL A 341 8.94 4.86 -14.82
CA VAL A 341 9.05 6.29 -15.15
C VAL A 341 9.90 6.49 -16.41
N PRO A 342 9.73 7.60 -17.17
CA PRO A 342 10.42 7.80 -18.46
C PRO A 342 11.95 7.87 -18.34
N ASP A 343 12.45 8.37 -17.21
CA ASP A 343 13.86 8.51 -16.87
C ASP A 343 14.46 7.28 -16.16
N ALA A 344 13.66 6.21 -15.99
CA ALA A 344 14.12 4.96 -15.37
C ALA A 344 15.31 4.34 -16.12
N HIS A 345 16.10 3.55 -15.38
CA HIS A 345 17.22 2.80 -15.91
C HIS A 345 16.80 1.98 -17.15
N PRO A 346 17.60 1.90 -18.23
CA PRO A 346 17.18 1.26 -19.48
C PRO A 346 16.65 -0.18 -19.33
N ARG A 347 17.20 -0.96 -18.39
CA ARG A 347 16.72 -2.32 -18.08
C ARG A 347 15.33 -2.33 -17.45
N VAL A 348 15.01 -1.33 -16.62
CA VAL A 348 13.70 -1.17 -15.97
C VAL A 348 12.66 -0.83 -17.02
N ARG A 349 12.95 0.15 -17.89
CA ARG A 349 12.07 0.48 -19.03
C ARG A 349 11.85 -0.70 -19.98
N ALA A 350 12.88 -1.52 -20.20
CA ALA A 350 12.77 -2.70 -21.05
C ALA A 350 11.93 -3.82 -20.41
N ALA A 351 11.88 -3.89 -19.07
CA ALA A 351 11.04 -4.83 -18.33
C ALA A 351 9.61 -4.32 -18.10
N ALA A 352 9.38 -3.02 -18.28
CA ALA A 352 8.08 -2.40 -18.06
C ALA A 352 7.09 -2.75 -19.17
N ARG A 353 5.87 -3.10 -18.77
CA ARG A 353 4.71 -3.19 -19.65
C ARG A 353 4.23 -1.80 -20.05
N VAL A 354 4.35 -0.84 -19.13
CA VAL A 354 3.94 0.55 -19.33
C VAL A 354 5.08 1.47 -18.92
N VAL A 355 5.43 2.43 -19.77
CA VAL A 355 6.30 3.55 -19.39
C VAL A 355 5.43 4.80 -19.30
N LEU A 356 5.46 5.46 -18.14
CA LEU A 356 4.71 6.70 -17.90
C LEU A 356 5.32 7.85 -18.70
N SER A 357 4.54 8.91 -18.90
CA SER A 357 5.00 10.14 -19.57
C SER A 357 5.63 11.14 -18.61
N ALA A 358 5.16 11.18 -17.36
CA ALA A 358 5.66 12.07 -16.32
C ALA A 358 6.85 11.44 -15.56
N PRO A 359 7.95 12.18 -15.35
CA PRO A 359 9.08 11.71 -14.56
C PRO A 359 8.77 11.69 -13.06
N GLY A 360 9.62 10.98 -12.32
CA GLY A 360 9.57 10.93 -10.86
C GLY A 360 9.56 12.33 -10.23
N GLY A 361 8.78 12.51 -9.16
CA GLY A 361 8.67 13.79 -8.46
C GLY A 361 7.95 14.91 -9.24
N ALA A 362 7.57 14.67 -10.49
CA ALA A 362 6.91 15.64 -11.37
C ALA A 362 5.49 15.22 -11.78
N GLY A 363 4.89 14.21 -11.13
CA GLY A 363 3.54 13.75 -11.47
C GLY A 363 3.44 12.29 -11.92
N ALA A 364 4.51 11.50 -11.87
CA ALA A 364 4.48 10.08 -12.25
C ALA A 364 3.39 9.30 -11.50
N VAL A 365 3.32 9.43 -10.17
CA VAL A 365 2.32 8.72 -9.36
C VAL A 365 0.92 9.27 -9.64
N ARG A 366 0.79 10.56 -9.97
CA ARG A 366 -0.48 11.15 -10.39
C ARG A 366 -0.97 10.54 -11.70
N GLU A 367 -0.12 10.48 -12.73
CA GLU A 367 -0.47 9.84 -14.01
C GLU A 367 -0.88 8.39 -13.80
N MET A 368 -0.08 7.62 -13.04
CA MET A 368 -0.42 6.25 -12.67
C MET A 368 -1.80 6.16 -12.00
N SER A 369 -2.09 7.08 -11.07
CA SER A 369 -3.37 7.12 -10.36
C SER A 369 -4.54 7.37 -11.30
N ASP A 370 -4.42 8.37 -12.18
CA ASP A 370 -5.47 8.74 -13.14
C ASP A 370 -5.77 7.58 -14.10
N ARG A 371 -4.73 6.83 -14.51
CA ARG A 371 -4.87 5.63 -15.36
C ARG A 371 -5.61 4.48 -14.71
N VAL A 372 -5.39 4.25 -13.42
CA VAL A 372 -6.13 3.22 -12.68
C VAL A 372 -7.57 3.64 -12.46
N LEU A 373 -7.81 4.92 -12.19
CA LEU A 373 -9.16 5.45 -12.00
C LEU A 373 -9.98 5.41 -13.28
N ALA A 374 -9.35 5.60 -14.45
CA ALA A 374 -10.01 5.45 -15.75
C ALA A 374 -10.53 4.03 -16.03
N ALA A 375 -9.97 3.01 -15.36
CA ALA A 375 -10.44 1.62 -15.48
C ALA A 375 -11.63 1.30 -14.56
N ARG A 376 -12.06 2.26 -13.73
CA ARG A 376 -13.07 2.07 -12.69
C ARG A 376 -14.34 2.88 -12.98
N PRO A 377 -15.51 2.42 -12.50
CA PRO A 377 -16.73 3.20 -12.61
C PRO A 377 -16.58 4.57 -11.92
N PRO A 378 -17.25 5.63 -12.42
CA PRO A 378 -17.16 6.97 -11.85
C PRO A 378 -17.46 6.95 -10.35
N LEU A 379 -16.57 7.55 -9.56
CA LEU A 379 -16.83 7.79 -8.13
C LEU A 379 -18.07 8.68 -8.02
N GLY A 380 -19.21 8.11 -7.64
CA GLY A 380 -20.46 8.86 -7.50
C GLY A 380 -20.30 10.05 -6.54
N ASP A 381 -20.98 11.15 -6.86
CA ASP A 381 -21.05 12.32 -5.99
C ASP A 381 -21.61 11.89 -4.62
N ALA A 382 -20.81 12.09 -3.56
CA ALA A 382 -21.06 11.69 -2.18
C ALA A 382 -20.70 10.24 -1.80
N VAL A 383 -19.41 9.89 -1.91
CA VAL A 383 -18.77 9.21 -0.77
C VAL A 383 -18.08 10.31 0.03
N PRO A 384 -18.50 10.62 1.28
CA PRO A 384 -17.77 11.56 2.12
C PRO A 384 -16.29 11.16 2.10
N LEU A 385 -15.38 12.14 2.08
CA LEU A 385 -14.07 11.90 2.69
C LEU A 385 -14.41 11.30 4.04
N ALA A 386 -14.15 10.00 4.24
CA ALA A 386 -14.06 9.48 5.60
C ALA A 386 -13.17 10.50 6.29
N GLU A 387 -13.69 11.15 7.34
CA GLU A 387 -12.92 12.07 8.14
C GLU A 387 -11.55 11.44 8.29
N ALA A 388 -10.48 12.19 7.95
CA ALA A 388 -9.12 11.69 8.06
C ALA A 388 -9.08 10.91 9.38
N PRO A 389 -8.85 9.58 9.34
CA PRO A 389 -9.02 8.77 10.53
C PRO A 389 -8.23 9.47 11.62
N ALA A 390 -8.93 9.97 12.66
CA ALA A 390 -8.32 10.75 13.73
C ALA A 390 -7.09 9.97 14.15
N PRO A 391 -5.87 10.52 14.01
CA PRO A 391 -4.65 9.79 13.69
C PRO A 391 -4.73 8.38 14.24
N ILE A 392 -5.24 7.45 13.42
CA ILE A 392 -5.36 6.07 13.87
C ILE A 392 -3.93 5.63 13.83
N SER A 393 -3.33 5.63 15.02
CA SER A 393 -2.10 4.94 15.34
C SER A 393 -2.17 3.58 14.66
N SER A 394 -1.50 3.51 13.51
CA SER A 394 -1.10 2.30 12.80
C SER A 394 -2.19 1.31 12.36
N PHE A 395 -2.30 1.09 11.05
CA PHE A 395 -2.29 -0.29 10.58
C PHE A 395 -0.87 -0.83 10.85
N ARG A 396 -0.60 -1.13 12.11
CA ARG A 396 0.58 -1.88 12.57
C ARG A 396 0.31 -3.29 12.09
N VAL A 397 1.29 -3.96 11.47
CA VAL A 397 1.29 -5.42 11.44
C VAL A 397 1.11 -5.85 12.90
N GLN A 398 -0.07 -6.35 13.23
CA GLN A 398 -0.38 -6.71 14.61
C GLN A 398 0.54 -7.88 14.95
N PRO A 399 1.40 -7.76 15.97
CA PRO A 399 2.40 -8.78 16.26
C PRO A 399 1.72 -10.12 16.52
N ARG A 400 2.30 -11.20 15.98
CA ARG A 400 1.77 -12.55 16.20
C ARG A 400 1.75 -12.83 17.72
N PRO A 401 0.62 -13.29 18.28
CA PRO A 401 0.57 -13.63 19.69
C PRO A 401 1.54 -14.77 20.05
N VAL A 402 2.13 -14.69 21.24
CA VAL A 402 3.07 -15.67 21.80
C VAL A 402 2.34 -16.58 22.78
N ARG A 403 2.49 -17.89 22.68
CA ARG A 403 1.90 -18.84 23.64
C ARG A 403 2.74 -18.90 24.90
N ILE A 404 2.15 -18.57 26.06
CA ILE A 404 2.77 -18.67 27.38
C ILE A 404 1.87 -19.59 28.21
N GLY A 405 2.38 -20.78 28.54
CA GLY A 405 1.61 -21.82 29.21
C GLY A 405 0.27 -22.09 28.51
N ARG A 406 -0.83 -21.91 29.25
CA ARG A 406 -2.20 -22.13 28.79
C ARG A 406 -2.75 -20.99 27.91
N SER A 407 -2.12 -19.81 27.95
CA SER A 407 -2.64 -18.59 27.35
C SER A 407 -1.91 -18.20 26.06
N LEU A 408 -2.62 -17.48 25.19
CA LEU A 408 -2.03 -16.81 24.04
C LEU A 408 -1.94 -15.31 24.36
N VAL A 409 -0.74 -14.74 24.28
CA VAL A 409 -0.45 -13.37 24.71
C VAL A 409 -0.12 -12.50 23.49
N GLY A 410 -0.99 -11.55 23.21
CA GLY A 410 -0.84 -10.66 22.06
C GLY A 410 -2.14 -9.96 21.70
N PRO A 411 -2.15 -9.22 20.59
CA PRO A 411 -3.32 -8.46 20.20
C PRO A 411 -4.55 -9.32 19.92
N GLY A 412 -5.73 -8.80 20.25
CA GLY A 412 -6.99 -9.54 20.14
C GLY A 412 -7.19 -10.66 21.17
N GLN A 413 -6.22 -10.88 22.06
CA GLN A 413 -6.35 -11.79 23.20
C GLN A 413 -6.63 -10.99 24.47
N PRO A 414 -7.25 -11.61 25.50
CA PRO A 414 -7.36 -11.00 26.81
C PRO A 414 -5.99 -10.66 27.38
N VAL A 415 -5.85 -9.48 28.00
CA VAL A 415 -4.65 -9.01 28.68
C VAL A 415 -4.21 -10.06 29.69
N TYR A 416 -2.97 -10.49 29.51
CA TYR A 416 -2.32 -11.46 30.37
C TYR A 416 -1.83 -10.78 31.65
N VAL A 417 -2.33 -11.19 32.81
CA VAL A 417 -1.99 -10.55 34.10
C VAL A 417 -1.09 -11.48 34.91
N ILE A 418 0.03 -10.91 35.36
CA ILE A 418 1.06 -11.60 36.13
C ILE A 418 1.09 -11.02 37.54
N GLY A 419 0.83 -11.87 38.53
CA GLY A 419 1.09 -11.57 39.95
C GLY A 419 2.56 -11.83 40.28
N GLU A 420 3.37 -10.77 40.37
CA GLU A 420 4.78 -10.88 40.76
C GLU A 420 4.88 -11.10 42.27
N ILE A 421 5.14 -12.34 42.68
CA ILE A 421 5.43 -12.69 44.07
C ILE A 421 6.86 -12.23 44.41
N GLY A 422 7.79 -12.34 43.46
CA GLY A 422 9.17 -11.92 43.64
C GLY A 422 9.80 -12.63 44.84
N ILE A 423 10.14 -11.85 45.88
CA ILE A 423 10.67 -12.32 47.16
C ILE A 423 9.74 -12.05 48.36
N ASN A 424 8.51 -11.59 48.13
CA ASN A 424 7.56 -11.23 49.20
C ASN A 424 7.11 -12.43 50.06
N HIS A 425 7.45 -13.65 49.63
CA HIS A 425 7.28 -14.87 50.40
C HIS A 425 8.27 -15.02 51.56
N ASN A 426 9.36 -14.22 51.60
CA ASN A 426 10.36 -14.22 52.68
C ASN A 426 10.95 -15.62 53.00
N GLY A 427 11.10 -16.48 51.98
CA GLY A 427 11.57 -17.86 52.15
C GLY A 427 10.55 -18.84 52.76
N ASP A 428 9.27 -18.45 52.87
CA ASP A 428 8.20 -19.28 53.45
C ASP A 428 7.22 -19.77 52.37
N VAL A 429 7.13 -21.09 52.19
CA VAL A 429 6.26 -21.74 51.20
C VAL A 429 4.78 -21.52 51.51
N ASP A 430 4.38 -21.43 52.77
CA ASP A 430 2.99 -21.18 53.14
C ASP A 430 2.57 -19.74 52.80
N ILE A 431 3.49 -18.78 52.90
CA ILE A 431 3.25 -17.41 52.41
C ILE A 431 3.15 -17.42 50.88
N ALA A 432 4.05 -18.13 50.18
CA ALA A 432 3.98 -18.27 48.73
C ALA A 432 2.63 -18.86 48.26
N ARG A 433 2.12 -19.90 48.94
CA ARG A 433 0.80 -20.50 48.66
C ARG A 433 -0.34 -19.50 48.82
N LYS A 434 -0.34 -18.70 49.89
CA LYS A 434 -1.34 -17.65 50.09
C LYS A 434 -1.28 -16.58 48.99
N LEU A 435 -0.09 -16.22 48.53
CA LEU A 435 0.08 -15.27 47.43
C LEU A 435 -0.38 -15.86 46.08
N ILE A 436 -0.19 -17.16 45.88
CA ILE A 436 -0.76 -17.90 44.74
C ILE A 436 -2.29 -17.86 44.79
N ASP A 437 -2.89 -18.07 45.97
CA ASP A 437 -4.35 -17.98 46.13
C ASP A 437 -4.86 -16.59 45.78
N VAL A 438 -4.20 -15.54 46.26
CA VAL A 438 -4.55 -14.14 45.92
C VAL A 438 -4.51 -13.90 44.41
N ALA A 439 -3.48 -14.38 43.72
CA ALA A 439 -3.37 -14.21 42.27
C ALA A 439 -4.45 -15.01 41.52
N ALA A 440 -4.67 -16.26 41.90
CA ALA A 440 -5.65 -17.14 41.26
C ALA A 440 -7.09 -16.63 41.47
N ASP A 441 -7.44 -16.21 42.69
CA ASP A 441 -8.77 -15.71 43.02
C ASP A 441 -9.06 -14.36 42.35
N ALA A 442 -8.04 -13.51 42.16
CA ALA A 442 -8.16 -12.28 41.39
C ALA A 442 -8.31 -12.54 39.87
N GLY A 443 -7.99 -13.74 39.38
CA GLY A 443 -8.07 -14.10 37.97
C GLY A 443 -6.79 -13.78 37.16
N CYS A 444 -5.63 -13.71 37.81
CA CYS A 444 -4.34 -13.68 37.13
C CYS A 444 -4.11 -14.99 36.37
N GLN A 445 -3.45 -14.90 35.22
CA GLN A 445 -3.11 -16.08 34.43
C GLN A 445 -1.80 -16.74 34.88
N ALA A 446 -0.91 -15.98 35.51
CA ALA A 446 0.30 -16.53 36.10
C ALA A 446 0.76 -15.83 37.37
N VAL A 447 1.52 -16.57 38.16
CA VAL A 447 2.40 -16.04 39.20
C VAL A 447 3.85 -16.06 38.75
N LYS A 448 4.61 -15.08 39.21
CA LYS A 448 6.04 -14.97 38.90
C LYS A 448 6.88 -14.93 40.18
N PHE A 449 7.96 -15.69 40.17
CA PHE A 449 8.99 -15.72 41.22
C PHE A 449 10.32 -15.17 40.70
N GLN A 450 11.34 -15.17 41.57
CA GLN A 450 12.73 -14.91 41.18
C GLN A 450 13.59 -16.12 41.57
N LYS A 451 14.52 -16.50 40.69
CA LYS A 451 15.48 -17.56 40.95
C LYS A 451 16.88 -17.01 40.78
N ARG A 452 17.72 -17.21 41.80
CA ARG A 452 19.13 -16.83 41.76
C ARG A 452 20.01 -17.84 42.48
N THR A 453 21.29 -17.80 42.15
CA THR A 453 22.39 -18.42 42.89
C THR A 453 23.03 -17.31 43.74
N PRO A 454 22.79 -17.25 45.07
CA PRO A 454 23.27 -16.17 45.92
C PRO A 454 24.78 -15.90 45.79
N GLU A 455 25.58 -16.95 45.63
CA GLU A 455 27.03 -16.89 45.46
C GLU A 455 27.47 -16.21 44.16
N ILE A 456 26.58 -16.09 43.18
CA ILE A 456 26.83 -15.40 41.91
C ILE A 456 26.26 -13.97 41.99
N CYS A 457 24.99 -13.84 42.40
CA CYS A 457 24.26 -12.58 42.28
C CYS A 457 24.52 -11.57 43.40
N VAL A 458 25.08 -11.98 44.55
CA VAL A 458 25.42 -11.05 45.63
C VAL A 458 26.80 -10.43 45.38
N PRO A 459 26.90 -9.10 45.19
CA PRO A 459 28.17 -8.41 45.00
C PRO A 459 29.14 -8.68 46.15
N LEU A 460 30.40 -8.94 45.84
CA LEU A 460 31.43 -9.35 46.81
C LEU A 460 31.58 -8.35 47.97
N ASP A 461 31.47 -7.05 47.69
CA ASP A 461 31.56 -5.95 48.65
C ASP A 461 30.31 -5.81 49.56
N GLN A 462 29.22 -6.49 49.22
CA GLN A 462 27.99 -6.48 50.01
C GLN A 462 27.79 -7.74 50.86
N ARG A 463 28.49 -8.85 50.57
CA ARG A 463 28.23 -10.17 51.17
C ARG A 463 28.23 -10.14 52.69
N ASP A 464 29.26 -9.55 53.28
CA ASP A 464 29.50 -9.55 54.73
C ASP A 464 28.83 -8.37 55.46
N GLN A 465 28.10 -7.51 54.73
CA GLN A 465 27.38 -6.40 55.37
C GLN A 465 26.24 -6.94 56.23
N ILE A 466 26.23 -6.55 57.51
CA ILE A 466 25.18 -6.95 58.44
C ILE A 466 23.87 -6.25 58.10
N ARG A 467 22.78 -7.02 58.06
CA ARG A 467 21.41 -6.55 57.86
C ARG A 467 20.56 -6.91 59.07
N GLN A 468 19.69 -5.97 59.44
CA GLN A 468 18.64 -6.19 60.41
C GLN A 468 17.46 -6.86 59.69
N THR A 469 17.19 -8.12 60.03
CA THR A 469 16.11 -8.93 59.43
C THR A 469 15.09 -9.36 60.49
N PRO A 470 13.90 -9.84 60.10
CA PRO A 470 12.89 -10.35 61.05
C PRO A 470 13.36 -11.57 61.84
N TRP A 471 14.44 -12.23 61.39
CA TRP A 471 15.01 -13.43 62.00
C TRP A 471 16.29 -13.14 62.81
N GLY A 472 16.60 -11.86 63.02
CA GLY A 472 17.82 -11.40 63.70
C GLY A 472 18.83 -10.73 62.78
N GLU A 473 19.97 -10.35 63.35
CA GLU A 473 21.11 -9.85 62.57
C GLU A 473 21.77 -11.00 61.81
N MET A 474 22.01 -10.81 60.51
CA MET A 474 22.74 -11.73 59.67
C MET A 474 23.44 -10.97 58.54
N THR A 475 24.44 -11.59 57.92
CA THR A 475 25.09 -11.05 56.73
C THR A 475 24.10 -10.97 55.56
N TYR A 476 24.37 -10.09 54.60
CA TYR A 476 23.53 -9.98 53.41
C TYR A 476 23.49 -11.29 52.60
N MET A 477 24.59 -12.05 52.60
CA MET A 477 24.63 -13.38 51.99
C MET A 477 23.71 -14.38 52.70
N GLU A 478 23.80 -14.50 54.04
CA GLU A 478 22.93 -15.39 54.82
C GLU A 478 21.45 -15.05 54.63
N TYR A 479 21.12 -13.76 54.59
CA TYR A 479 19.78 -13.28 54.27
C TYR A 479 19.32 -13.79 52.89
N LYS A 480 20.15 -13.62 51.85
CA LYS A 480 19.80 -14.03 50.49
C LYS A 480 19.64 -15.54 50.37
N ILE A 481 20.52 -16.33 51.00
CA ILE A 481 20.40 -17.79 51.06
C ILE A 481 19.10 -18.19 51.74
N ARG A 482 18.75 -17.56 52.87
CA ARG A 482 17.53 -17.89 53.62
C ARG A 482 16.24 -17.63 52.84
N THR A 483 16.20 -16.58 52.03
CA THR A 483 15.01 -16.23 51.24
C THR A 483 14.89 -16.97 49.92
N GLU A 484 15.93 -17.66 49.48
CA GLU A 484 15.99 -18.28 48.17
C GLU A 484 15.42 -19.71 48.21
N PHE A 485 14.48 -20.03 47.33
CA PHE A 485 13.88 -21.36 47.27
C PHE A 485 14.75 -22.36 46.49
N GLY A 486 14.77 -23.60 46.98
CA GLY A 486 15.40 -24.76 46.34
C GLY A 486 14.38 -25.62 45.57
N ALA A 487 14.83 -26.81 45.16
CA ALA A 487 14.04 -27.73 44.34
C ALA A 487 12.77 -28.23 45.07
N ASP A 488 12.88 -28.52 46.37
CA ASP A 488 11.76 -29.03 47.17
C ASP A 488 10.64 -27.98 47.29
N GLU A 489 11.01 -26.72 47.58
CA GLU A 489 10.04 -25.63 47.68
C GLU A 489 9.39 -25.31 46.33
N TYR A 490 10.17 -25.22 45.25
CA TYR A 490 9.62 -25.03 43.91
C TYR A 490 8.76 -26.23 43.47
N GLY A 491 9.05 -27.45 43.92
CA GLY A 491 8.22 -28.63 43.67
C GLY A 491 6.84 -28.51 44.33
N HIS A 492 6.78 -28.01 45.57
CA HIS A 492 5.53 -27.69 46.24
C HIS A 492 4.77 -26.56 45.53
N ILE A 493 5.46 -25.50 45.11
CA ILE A 493 4.88 -24.38 44.38
C ILE A 493 4.30 -24.84 43.05
N ALA A 494 5.05 -25.59 42.25
CA ALA A 494 4.62 -26.07 40.94
C ALA A 494 3.36 -26.92 41.05
N LYS A 495 3.33 -27.85 42.01
CA LYS A 495 2.14 -28.66 42.29
C LYS A 495 0.94 -27.81 42.71
N TYR A 496 1.14 -26.83 43.58
CA TYR A 496 0.06 -25.98 44.05
C TYR A 496 -0.50 -25.07 42.95
N CYS A 497 0.35 -24.51 42.10
CA CYS A 497 -0.07 -23.75 40.92
C CYS A 497 -0.90 -24.61 39.95
N GLU A 498 -0.51 -25.86 39.73
CA GLU A 498 -1.29 -26.82 38.93
C GLU A 498 -2.67 -27.08 39.54
N GLU A 499 -2.73 -27.33 40.86
CA GLU A 499 -3.99 -27.54 41.58
C GLU A 499 -4.92 -26.31 41.52
N ARG A 500 -4.36 -25.10 41.49
CA ARG A 500 -5.10 -23.84 41.40
C ARG A 500 -5.40 -23.42 39.95
N GLY A 501 -4.85 -24.12 38.96
CA GLY A 501 -5.06 -23.82 37.53
C GLY A 501 -4.40 -22.53 37.05
N ILE A 502 -3.30 -22.12 37.70
CA ILE A 502 -2.53 -20.92 37.36
C ILE A 502 -1.14 -21.31 36.85
N ASP A 503 -0.65 -20.64 35.82
CA ASP A 503 0.70 -20.89 35.30
C ASP A 503 1.75 -20.28 36.25
N TRP A 504 2.96 -20.84 36.26
CA TRP A 504 4.05 -20.27 37.05
C TRP A 504 5.36 -20.25 36.25
N PHE A 505 6.15 -19.22 36.50
CA PHE A 505 7.51 -19.08 36.00
C PHE A 505 8.32 -18.17 36.92
N ALA A 506 9.59 -17.94 36.58
CA ALA A 506 10.44 -17.04 37.35
C ALA A 506 11.35 -16.18 36.48
N SER A 507 11.97 -15.19 37.11
CA SER A 507 13.11 -14.46 36.57
C SER A 507 14.42 -15.12 37.02
N PRO A 508 15.18 -15.78 36.13
CA PRO A 508 16.53 -16.22 36.44
C PRO A 508 17.48 -15.02 36.43
N TRP A 509 18.36 -14.94 37.45
CA TRP A 509 19.37 -13.88 37.59
C TRP A 509 20.78 -14.32 37.18
N ASP A 510 20.96 -15.58 36.83
CA ASP A 510 22.22 -16.20 36.43
C ASP A 510 21.97 -17.46 35.58
N VAL A 511 22.98 -17.93 34.86
CA VAL A 511 22.88 -19.10 33.96
C VAL A 511 22.46 -20.39 34.71
N PRO A 512 23.01 -20.73 35.89
CA PRO A 512 22.54 -21.90 36.65
C PRO A 512 21.05 -21.83 37.00
N SER A 513 20.51 -20.63 37.24
CA SER A 513 19.09 -20.43 37.48
C SER A 513 18.24 -20.72 36.24
N VAL A 514 18.76 -20.54 35.02
CA VAL A 514 18.07 -20.96 33.79
C VAL A 514 17.95 -22.49 33.76
N GLU A 515 19.06 -23.21 34.00
CA GLU A 515 19.07 -24.67 34.02
C GLU A 515 18.13 -25.23 35.11
N PHE A 516 18.11 -24.61 36.28
CA PHE A 516 17.18 -24.95 37.35
C PHE A 516 15.72 -24.84 36.89
N LEU A 517 15.35 -23.72 36.27
CA LEU A 517 13.97 -23.48 35.83
C LEU A 517 13.56 -24.40 34.67
N GLU A 518 14.49 -24.79 33.80
CA GLU A 518 14.24 -25.82 32.78
C GLU A 518 13.98 -27.19 33.42
N SER A 519 14.74 -27.56 34.47
CA SER A 519 14.51 -28.82 35.20
C SER A 519 13.15 -28.89 35.90
N MET A 520 12.54 -27.74 36.18
CA MET A 520 11.22 -27.60 36.79
C MET A 520 10.09 -27.36 35.77
N ASP A 521 10.41 -27.39 34.48
CA ASP A 521 9.49 -27.13 33.36
C ASP A 521 8.70 -25.81 33.48
N ALA A 522 9.37 -24.72 33.87
CA ALA A 522 8.75 -23.39 33.89
C ALA A 522 8.18 -23.01 32.50
N VAL A 523 6.98 -22.42 32.44
CA VAL A 523 6.27 -22.23 31.15
C VAL A 523 6.88 -21.13 30.26
N ALA A 524 7.71 -20.26 30.83
CA ALA A 524 8.38 -19.14 30.17
C ALA A 524 9.55 -18.65 31.04
N HIS A 525 10.38 -17.76 30.51
CA HIS A 525 11.40 -17.04 31.30
C HIS A 525 11.14 -15.53 31.28
N LYS A 526 11.23 -14.89 32.44
CA LYS A 526 11.18 -13.43 32.55
C LYS A 526 12.58 -12.86 32.72
N ILE A 527 13.01 -12.05 31.77
CA ILE A 527 14.24 -11.27 31.87
C ILE A 527 13.95 -10.00 32.66
N ALA A 528 14.61 -9.85 33.80
CA ALA A 528 14.54 -8.65 34.62
C ALA A 528 15.21 -7.47 33.91
N SER A 529 14.72 -6.25 34.17
CA SER A 529 15.31 -5.00 33.65
C SER A 529 16.82 -4.90 33.90
N ALA A 530 17.30 -5.39 35.05
CA ALA A 530 18.72 -5.38 35.41
C ALA A 530 19.59 -6.32 34.56
N SER A 531 18.98 -7.29 33.87
CA SER A 531 19.65 -8.34 33.11
C SER A 531 19.68 -8.07 31.61
N VAL A 532 19.15 -6.93 31.14
CA VAL A 532 19.09 -6.57 29.71
C VAL A 532 20.49 -6.54 29.08
N THR A 533 21.51 -6.17 29.83
CA THR A 533 22.91 -6.08 29.36
C THR A 533 23.73 -7.34 29.66
N ASP A 534 23.15 -8.35 30.33
CA ASP A 534 23.80 -9.63 30.60
C ASP A 534 23.66 -10.56 29.38
N HIS A 535 24.49 -10.31 28.38
CA HIS A 535 24.42 -11.05 27.12
C HIS A 535 24.71 -12.55 27.26
N GLU A 536 25.40 -12.99 28.31
CA GLU A 536 25.62 -14.42 28.57
C GLU A 536 24.32 -15.08 29.01
N LEU A 537 23.63 -14.47 29.99
CA LEU A 537 22.31 -14.91 30.43
C LEU A 537 21.28 -14.86 29.29
N LEU A 538 21.25 -13.79 28.49
CA LEU A 538 20.33 -13.68 27.35
C LEU A 538 20.53 -14.80 26.33
N ARG A 539 21.79 -15.19 26.05
CA ARG A 539 22.07 -16.32 25.14
C ARG A 539 21.62 -17.66 25.72
N ALA A 540 21.84 -17.88 27.02
CA ALA A 540 21.36 -19.09 27.69
C ALA A 540 19.83 -19.19 27.63
N LEU A 541 19.14 -18.07 27.87
CA LEU A 541 17.69 -17.97 27.78
C LEU A 541 17.15 -18.20 26.36
N ALA A 542 17.76 -17.59 25.35
CA ALA A 542 17.37 -17.79 23.95
C ALA A 542 17.51 -19.26 23.52
N ALA A 543 18.56 -19.95 23.99
CA ALA A 543 18.84 -21.35 23.68
C ALA A 543 17.80 -22.33 24.23
N THR A 544 17.02 -21.96 25.26
CA THR A 544 15.95 -22.82 25.82
C THR A 544 14.83 -23.09 24.82
N GLY A 545 14.63 -22.22 23.83
CA GLY A 545 13.50 -22.32 22.90
C GLY A 545 12.14 -21.96 23.53
N LYS A 546 12.10 -21.58 24.81
CA LYS A 546 10.87 -21.21 25.52
C LYS A 546 10.42 -19.77 25.21
N PRO A 547 9.16 -19.42 25.51
CA PRO A 547 8.69 -18.03 25.48
C PRO A 547 9.48 -17.15 26.44
N LEU A 548 9.75 -15.91 26.00
CA LEU A 548 10.55 -14.95 26.74
C LEU A 548 9.73 -13.69 27.01
N ILE A 549 9.83 -13.18 28.23
CA ILE A 549 9.23 -11.90 28.63
C ILE A 549 10.37 -10.95 29.03
N LEU A 550 10.61 -9.88 28.29
CA LEU A 550 11.72 -8.95 28.50
C LEU A 550 11.24 -7.61 29.07
N SER A 551 11.61 -7.29 30.31
CA SER A 551 11.45 -5.92 30.83
C SER A 551 12.58 -5.01 30.38
N THR A 552 12.27 -3.75 30.04
CA THR A 552 13.22 -2.80 29.44
C THR A 552 13.52 -1.58 30.33
N GLY A 553 13.30 -1.68 31.64
CA GLY A 553 13.61 -0.58 32.56
C GLY A 553 15.11 -0.37 32.72
N MET A 554 15.54 0.86 33.02
CA MET A 554 16.97 1.24 33.15
C MET A 554 17.81 1.13 31.86
N SER A 555 17.19 0.76 30.73
CA SER A 555 17.92 0.49 29.48
C SER A 555 17.81 1.65 28.49
N THR A 556 18.89 1.89 27.74
CA THR A 556 18.83 2.71 26.52
C THR A 556 18.22 1.92 25.37
N ILE A 557 17.87 2.61 24.26
CA ILE A 557 17.35 1.92 23.07
C ILE A 557 18.38 0.97 22.48
N GLU A 558 19.66 1.33 22.49
CA GLU A 558 20.76 0.52 21.95
C GLU A 558 20.96 -0.77 22.75
N GLU A 559 20.81 -0.72 24.08
CA GLU A 559 20.87 -1.90 24.93
C GLU A 559 19.68 -2.83 24.67
N ILE A 560 18.48 -2.26 24.47
CA ILE A 560 17.29 -3.04 24.12
C ILE A 560 17.44 -3.66 22.73
N ASP A 561 17.95 -2.92 21.74
CA ASP A 561 18.21 -3.44 20.39
C ASP A 561 19.13 -4.67 20.45
N ARG A 562 20.21 -4.57 21.23
CA ARG A 562 21.17 -5.65 21.38
C ARG A 562 20.56 -6.86 22.08
N ALA A 563 19.73 -6.65 23.09
CA ALA A 563 19.00 -7.72 23.75
C ALA A 563 18.04 -8.43 22.77
N VAL A 564 17.25 -7.67 22.00
CA VAL A 564 16.31 -8.24 21.02
C VAL A 564 17.04 -9.01 19.92
N GLU A 565 18.20 -8.53 19.46
CA GLU A 565 19.04 -9.24 18.47
C GLU A 565 19.47 -10.63 18.98
N ILE A 566 19.79 -10.75 20.28
CA ILE A 566 20.19 -12.02 20.90
C ILE A 566 19.00 -12.96 21.08
N LEU A 567 17.85 -12.42 21.52
CA LEU A 567 16.68 -13.21 21.90
C LEU A 567 15.82 -13.63 20.69
N GLY A 568 15.83 -12.84 19.62
CA GLY A 568 14.89 -12.94 18.50
C GLY A 568 13.48 -12.44 18.86
N THR A 569 12.61 -12.35 17.86
CA THR A 569 11.26 -11.75 18.00
C THR A 569 10.12 -12.77 18.02
N GLU A 570 10.33 -13.99 17.52
CA GLU A 570 9.26 -14.98 17.29
C GLU A 570 8.51 -15.42 18.56
N ARG A 571 9.21 -15.44 19.70
CA ARG A 571 8.69 -15.92 21.00
C ARG A 571 8.81 -14.87 22.11
N LEU A 572 9.02 -13.61 21.73
CA LEU A 572 9.33 -12.53 22.65
C LEU A 572 8.09 -11.71 22.96
N VAL A 573 7.85 -11.44 24.24
CA VAL A 573 6.93 -10.42 24.74
C VAL A 573 7.76 -9.36 25.46
N MET A 574 7.65 -8.10 25.07
CA MET A 574 8.38 -7.02 25.74
C MET A 574 7.50 -6.32 26.78
N MET A 575 8.12 -5.75 27.81
CA MET A 575 7.45 -5.05 28.90
C MET A 575 8.07 -3.68 29.06
N HIS A 576 7.29 -2.64 28.75
CA HIS A 576 7.66 -1.29 29.16
C HIS A 576 7.69 -1.22 30.69
N ALA A 577 8.77 -0.69 31.25
CA ALA A 577 8.99 -0.62 32.68
C ALA A 577 9.86 0.59 33.03
N THR A 578 9.60 1.20 34.18
CA THR A 578 10.52 2.14 34.82
C THR A 578 10.87 1.61 36.21
N SER A 579 12.14 1.34 36.47
CA SER A 579 12.62 0.64 37.68
C SER A 579 12.77 1.56 38.91
N THR A 580 11.79 2.45 39.13
CA THR A 580 11.68 3.29 40.34
C THR A 580 10.62 2.69 41.25
N TYR A 581 10.92 2.51 42.55
CA TYR A 581 10.04 1.81 43.50
C TYR A 581 9.77 2.67 44.75
N PRO A 582 8.56 3.25 44.92
CA PRO A 582 7.46 3.28 43.97
C PRO A 582 7.68 4.30 42.83
N LEU A 583 7.16 3.99 41.65
CA LEU A 583 7.24 4.82 40.44
C LEU A 583 6.33 6.06 40.55
N PRO A 584 6.88 7.30 40.47
CA PRO A 584 6.05 8.50 40.34
C PRO A 584 5.45 8.62 38.92
N PRO A 585 4.25 9.22 38.75
CA PRO A 585 3.55 9.27 37.47
C PRO A 585 4.33 9.92 36.32
N GLU A 586 5.11 10.97 36.61
CA GLU A 586 5.94 11.70 35.65
C GLU A 586 7.05 10.85 35.01
N GLU A 587 7.44 9.75 35.66
CA GLU A 587 8.46 8.81 35.17
C GLU A 587 7.87 7.60 34.44
N ALA A 588 6.54 7.47 34.38
CA ALA A 588 5.88 6.28 33.84
C ALA A 588 6.01 6.15 32.32
N ASN A 589 6.06 7.26 31.59
CA ASN A 589 6.32 7.32 30.14
C ASN A 589 5.56 6.27 29.29
N LEU A 590 4.25 6.10 29.52
CA LEU A 590 3.45 5.01 28.92
C LEU A 590 3.43 5.00 27.39
N ARG A 591 3.73 6.12 26.73
CA ARG A 591 3.85 6.17 25.25
C ARG A 591 4.96 5.27 24.71
N MET A 592 5.95 4.89 25.54
CA MET A 592 6.98 3.92 25.16
C MET A 592 6.41 2.56 24.77
N ILE A 593 5.22 2.18 25.25
CA ILE A 593 4.53 0.97 24.79
C ILE A 593 4.40 1.00 23.27
N HIS A 594 3.97 2.13 22.69
CA HIS A 594 3.86 2.28 21.25
C HIS A 594 5.22 2.28 20.55
N THR A 595 6.23 2.92 21.14
CA THR A 595 7.59 2.94 20.58
C THR A 595 8.18 1.54 20.49
N LEU A 596 8.02 0.72 21.53
CA LEU A 596 8.50 -0.67 21.54
C LEU A 596 7.73 -1.53 20.52
N GLN A 597 6.40 -1.37 20.43
CA GLN A 597 5.55 -2.06 19.46
C GLN A 597 5.96 -1.73 18.02
N GLU A 598 6.16 -0.45 17.70
CA GLU A 598 6.59 0.02 16.38
C GLU A 598 7.97 -0.48 16.00
N ARG A 599 8.91 -0.44 16.95
CA ARG A 599 10.32 -0.74 16.67
C ARG A 599 10.57 -2.22 16.45
N TYR A 600 9.95 -3.08 17.27
CA TYR A 600 10.30 -4.50 17.34
C TYR A 600 9.23 -5.42 16.76
N GLY A 601 8.00 -4.95 16.52
CA GLY A 601 6.95 -5.78 15.92
C GLY A 601 6.57 -7.00 16.76
N VAL A 602 6.67 -6.90 18.08
CA VAL A 602 6.36 -7.96 19.06
C VAL A 602 5.21 -7.53 19.99
N PRO A 603 4.53 -8.48 20.66
CA PRO A 603 3.58 -8.14 21.72
C PRO A 603 4.28 -7.34 22.83
N VAL A 604 3.69 -6.21 23.24
CA VAL A 604 4.24 -5.35 24.29
C VAL A 604 3.21 -5.16 25.39
N GLY A 605 3.64 -5.32 26.64
CA GLY A 605 2.86 -4.98 27.81
C GLY A 605 3.58 -4.02 28.76
N TYR A 606 3.17 -4.05 30.02
CA TYR A 606 3.59 -3.10 31.05
C TYR A 606 3.95 -3.79 32.36
N SER A 607 5.12 -3.47 32.91
CA SER A 607 5.58 -3.93 34.22
C SER A 607 5.55 -2.73 35.18
N GLY A 608 4.58 -2.73 36.08
CA GLY A 608 4.26 -1.58 36.93
C GLY A 608 4.91 -1.62 38.30
N HIS A 609 5.43 -0.47 38.74
CA HIS A 609 6.00 -0.25 40.07
C HIS A 609 5.39 0.97 40.80
N GLU A 610 4.29 1.51 40.28
CA GLU A 610 3.52 2.60 40.88
C GLU A 610 2.74 2.17 42.15
N ARG A 611 2.22 3.12 42.94
CA ARG A 611 1.39 2.79 44.13
C ARG A 611 -0.06 2.44 43.82
N GLY A 612 -0.63 3.12 42.82
CA GLY A 612 -2.04 3.04 42.43
C GLY A 612 -2.28 2.12 41.24
N LEU A 613 -3.51 2.13 40.71
CA LEU A 613 -3.92 1.29 39.57
C LEU A 613 -4.00 2.06 38.25
N GLN A 614 -4.05 3.40 38.32
CA GLN A 614 -4.38 4.27 37.19
C GLN A 614 -3.40 4.11 36.03
N ILE A 615 -2.11 3.93 36.34
CA ILE A 615 -1.05 3.81 35.34
C ILE A 615 -1.14 2.47 34.63
N SER A 616 -1.28 1.36 35.37
CA SER A 616 -1.53 0.03 34.81
C SER A 616 -2.78 -0.02 33.92
N LEU A 617 -3.89 0.58 34.34
CA LEU A 617 -5.13 0.64 33.54
C LEU A 617 -4.97 1.52 32.28
N ALA A 618 -4.26 2.64 32.39
CA ALA A 618 -3.93 3.49 31.24
C ALA A 618 -3.01 2.76 30.25
N ALA A 619 -2.07 1.94 30.72
CA ALA A 619 -1.20 1.13 29.87
C ALA A 619 -2.01 0.15 29.01
N VAL A 620 -3.01 -0.52 29.60
CA VAL A 620 -3.94 -1.40 28.85
C VAL A 620 -4.71 -0.61 27.79
N THR A 621 -5.22 0.57 28.14
CA THR A 621 -5.90 1.46 27.18
C THR A 621 -5.00 1.87 26.02
N LEU A 622 -3.68 1.96 26.23
CA LEU A 622 -2.67 2.23 25.21
C LEU A 622 -2.20 0.96 24.47
N GLY A 623 -2.87 -0.18 24.66
CA GLY A 623 -2.59 -1.42 23.94
C GLY A 623 -1.55 -2.33 24.56
N ALA A 624 -1.26 -2.19 25.86
CA ALA A 624 -0.49 -3.20 26.59
C ALA A 624 -1.25 -4.55 26.60
N VAL A 625 -0.63 -5.61 26.07
CA VAL A 625 -1.24 -6.95 25.97
C VAL A 625 -0.97 -7.83 27.20
N THR A 626 -0.13 -7.36 28.10
CA THR A 626 0.19 -8.03 29.37
C THR A 626 0.51 -6.98 30.44
N VAL A 627 0.18 -7.28 31.69
CA VAL A 627 0.40 -6.41 32.85
C VAL A 627 1.03 -7.22 33.98
N GLU A 628 2.14 -6.74 34.52
CA GLU A 628 2.83 -7.34 35.67
C GLU A 628 2.84 -6.36 36.85
N ARG A 629 2.46 -6.86 38.04
CA ARG A 629 2.43 -6.09 39.29
C ARG A 629 2.89 -6.95 40.45
N HIS A 630 3.72 -6.38 41.33
CA HIS A 630 4.08 -7.04 42.58
C HIS A 630 2.85 -7.25 43.46
N ILE A 631 2.78 -8.37 44.17
CA ILE A 631 1.65 -8.71 45.07
C ILE A 631 2.14 -9.04 46.48
N THR A 632 1.36 -8.67 47.48
CA THR A 632 1.64 -8.90 48.90
C THR A 632 0.37 -9.28 49.65
N LEU A 633 0.51 -9.95 50.80
CA LEU A 633 -0.61 -10.15 51.73
C LEU A 633 -0.90 -8.87 52.52
N ASP A 634 0.16 -8.13 52.86
CA ASP A 634 0.11 -6.90 53.65
C ASP A 634 1.33 -6.03 53.28
N ARG A 635 1.12 -4.74 53.01
CA ARG A 635 2.19 -3.79 52.64
C ARG A 635 3.14 -3.45 53.80
N THR A 636 2.78 -3.79 55.02
CA THR A 636 3.59 -3.56 56.23
C THR A 636 4.53 -4.71 56.56
N MET A 637 4.43 -5.83 55.84
CA MET A 637 5.39 -6.94 55.94
C MET A 637 6.81 -6.49 55.61
N TRP A 638 7.79 -7.16 56.21
CA TRP A 638 9.19 -6.83 56.03
C TRP A 638 9.69 -7.26 54.64
N GLY A 639 10.35 -6.34 53.92
CA GLY A 639 10.92 -6.56 52.59
C GLY A 639 10.84 -5.29 51.74
N SER A 640 11.71 -5.16 50.73
CA SER A 640 11.84 -3.94 49.91
C SER A 640 10.64 -3.69 49.00
N ASP A 641 9.98 -4.76 48.55
CA ASP A 641 9.02 -4.68 47.44
C ASP A 641 7.57 -4.52 47.94
N HIS A 642 7.32 -4.79 49.23
CA HIS A 642 5.97 -4.72 49.82
C HIS A 642 5.31 -3.35 49.64
N ALA A 643 6.06 -2.25 49.77
CA ALA A 643 5.52 -0.90 49.65
C ALA A 643 4.98 -0.56 48.25
N ALA A 644 5.53 -1.18 47.19
CA ALA A 644 5.07 -1.04 45.82
C ALA A 644 4.07 -2.13 45.38
N SER A 645 3.91 -3.18 46.19
CA SER A 645 3.06 -4.34 45.90
C SER A 645 1.56 -4.02 46.06
N LEU A 646 0.70 -4.77 45.38
CA LEU A 646 -0.75 -4.75 45.55
C LEU A 646 -1.17 -5.77 46.60
N GLU A 647 -2.02 -5.34 47.52
CA GLU A 647 -2.77 -6.23 48.43
C GLU A 647 -3.91 -6.93 47.66
N PRO A 648 -4.55 -7.97 48.24
CA PRO A 648 -5.54 -8.78 47.52
C PRO A 648 -6.64 -7.97 46.85
N SER A 649 -7.26 -7.03 47.57
CA SER A 649 -8.30 -6.17 47.02
C SER A 649 -7.80 -5.25 45.89
N GLY A 650 -6.54 -4.83 45.95
CA GLY A 650 -5.92 -4.01 44.91
C GLY A 650 -5.72 -4.80 43.61
N LEU A 651 -5.33 -6.08 43.72
CA LEU A 651 -5.18 -6.97 42.58
C LEU A 651 -6.53 -7.35 41.96
N GLU A 652 -7.53 -7.69 42.78
CA GLU A 652 -8.90 -7.96 42.35
C GLU A 652 -9.48 -6.77 41.55
N HIS A 653 -9.31 -5.56 42.07
CA HIS A 653 -9.74 -4.35 41.36
C HIS A 653 -9.00 -4.14 40.04
N LEU A 654 -7.68 -4.39 40.02
CA LEU A 654 -6.91 -4.27 38.79
C LEU A 654 -7.42 -5.23 37.71
N VAL A 655 -7.54 -6.52 38.03
CA VAL A 655 -7.99 -7.52 37.05
C VAL A 655 -9.41 -7.22 36.58
N ARG A 656 -10.34 -6.92 37.52
CA ARG A 656 -11.71 -6.52 37.18
C ARG A 656 -11.74 -5.34 36.22
N ASP A 657 -10.99 -4.28 36.52
CA ASP A 657 -11.04 -3.04 35.74
C ASP A 657 -10.35 -3.20 34.38
N ILE A 658 -9.31 -4.05 34.27
CA ILE A 658 -8.74 -4.48 32.98
C ILE A 658 -9.83 -5.12 32.11
N ARG A 659 -10.58 -6.10 32.65
CA ARG A 659 -11.65 -6.81 31.89
C ARG A 659 -12.77 -5.86 31.46
N ILE A 660 -13.12 -4.88 32.30
CA ILE A 660 -14.09 -3.84 31.95
C ILE A 660 -13.55 -2.96 30.80
N ILE A 661 -12.28 -2.53 30.87
CA ILE A 661 -11.66 -1.70 29.83
C ILE A 661 -11.61 -2.45 28.50
N GLU A 662 -11.22 -3.72 28.49
CA GLU A 662 -11.20 -4.54 27.28
C GLU A 662 -12.57 -4.58 26.58
N THR A 663 -13.64 -4.68 27.36
CA THR A 663 -15.02 -4.61 26.84
C THR A 663 -15.36 -3.19 26.35
N ALA A 664 -14.95 -2.17 27.09
CA ALA A 664 -15.29 -0.77 26.82
C ALA A 664 -14.55 -0.17 25.62
N LEU A 665 -13.37 -0.70 25.26
CA LEU A 665 -12.60 -0.26 24.09
C LEU A 665 -13.39 -0.43 22.78
N GLY A 666 -14.21 -1.49 22.68
CA GLY A 666 -15.08 -1.74 21.53
C GLY A 666 -14.31 -1.93 20.21
N ASP A 667 -15.00 -1.70 19.09
CA ASP A 667 -14.46 -1.89 17.74
C ASP A 667 -14.15 -0.57 17.00
N GLY A 668 -14.32 0.57 17.68
CA GLY A 668 -14.10 1.90 17.11
C GLY A 668 -15.12 2.36 16.06
N VAL A 669 -16.17 1.58 15.77
CA VAL A 669 -17.18 1.94 14.75
C VAL A 669 -18.35 2.68 15.38
N LYS A 670 -18.62 3.91 14.93
CA LYS A 670 -19.73 4.72 15.43
C LYS A 670 -21.07 4.10 15.05
N ARG A 671 -21.86 3.75 16.06
CA ARG A 671 -23.25 3.28 15.93
C ARG A 671 -24.16 4.03 16.89
N VAL A 672 -25.46 3.96 16.62
CA VAL A 672 -26.51 4.33 17.59
C VAL A 672 -26.92 3.03 18.27
N TYR A 673 -26.72 2.94 19.58
CA TYR A 673 -27.10 1.76 20.34
C TYR A 673 -28.61 1.76 20.62
N ALA A 674 -29.19 0.58 20.85
CA ALA A 674 -30.62 0.45 21.16
C ALA A 674 -31.05 1.34 22.36
N GLY A 675 -30.17 1.52 23.35
CA GLY A 675 -30.40 2.42 24.49
C GLY A 675 -30.41 3.91 24.14
N GLU A 676 -29.84 4.29 22.99
CA GLU A 676 -29.81 5.69 22.52
C GLU A 676 -31.05 6.06 21.68
N GLU A 677 -31.81 5.10 21.15
CA GLU A 677 -32.96 5.38 20.28
C GLU A 677 -34.07 6.19 20.97
N GLY A 678 -34.39 5.87 22.23
CA GLY A 678 -35.35 6.62 23.03
C GLY A 678 -34.93 8.10 23.24
N PRO A 679 -33.72 8.35 23.80
CA PRO A 679 -33.16 9.70 23.88
C PRO A 679 -33.10 10.42 22.53
N ARG A 680 -32.72 9.71 21.47
CA ARG A 680 -32.63 10.24 20.10
C ARG A 680 -33.97 10.76 19.61
N ALA A 681 -35.04 9.97 19.78
CA ALA A 681 -36.40 10.37 19.39
C ALA A 681 -36.92 11.56 20.22
N ARG A 682 -36.59 11.62 21.52
CA ARG A 682 -37.05 12.69 22.42
C ARG A 682 -36.31 14.02 22.25
N LEU A 683 -35.00 13.98 21.96
CA LEU A 683 -34.13 15.15 22.06
C LEU A 683 -33.73 15.73 20.69
N ARG A 684 -33.79 14.97 19.60
CA ARG A 684 -33.48 15.50 18.26
C ARG A 684 -34.63 16.38 17.77
N ARG A 685 -34.28 17.55 17.24
CA ARG A 685 -35.25 18.43 16.58
C ARG A 685 -35.69 17.79 15.27
N THR A 686 -36.98 17.59 15.11
CA THR A 686 -37.60 17.30 13.82
C THR A 686 -38.06 18.63 13.21
N THR A 687 -37.68 18.92 11.97
CA THR A 687 -38.33 19.98 11.19
C THR A 687 -39.75 19.51 10.88
N ALA A 688 -40.73 20.26 11.36
CA ALA A 688 -42.14 20.06 11.02
C ALA A 688 -42.42 20.45 9.57
#